data_AF-A0A1X0U4Z7-F1
#
_entry.id   AF-A0A1X0U4Z7-F1
#
_cell.length_a   1.000
_cell.length_b   1.000
_cell.length_c   1.000
_cell.angle_alpha   90.00
_cell.angle_beta   90.00
_cell.angle_gamma   90.00
#
_symmetry.space_group_name_H-M   'P 1'
#
loop_
_entity.id
_entity.type
_entity.pdbx_description
1 polymer ?
#
loop_
_entity_poly.entity_id
_entity_poly.type
_entity_poly.pdbx_seq_one_letter_code
_entity_poly.pdbx_strand_id
1 'polypeptide(L)'
;MTYDLSLPTALTARPTTLNLNFSGGVAGVDYDANSIEYSTDGGNTWTRGTTVNLADANQINNVKVRVTTIDNYGHDGVDIAANPTTQSANQNQGEQDGSRYSNLNGVEYGVYKRNLTLNVTTDNDEIINSQANGKITDNDDYVNINEGLSEAVFTGDGDDTVNMSGAFSDVNSYVSTEDGDDVINVKSGSVLNYGNAQIDAGDGNDTINLNQGSFVGMSGSFRTRIYGGDGDDTFNMNGEIGGGIVHGDDGDDTFNVGSTGVLKDGATIYANEGNDTINFGGTAENGTQIQGNEGYDTINIKSGAVIDNSSVYGDSENEDFIFDEGNEINIDGTVRNNSNVYGGAGVDTVNINGTVENSSTINTRSGDDKVNINAGAEIKNSNINTGEGGDVVNIKGKLGDNTMIDTEDGDDTVNFAGETSGYAAINTGLGKDTFNIESGATFSKFLRVDTGEDDDTINIKNGANLSWGDIKTGAGKDTVNIDGNMIGNPNHFNEISTGNGDDTININGHVSGESRIKAGEGNNTVYVRGTVDGKARIEAGDVDNDDKHSELHIESGATLSGGSSVSMGGGNDTIYIKKGSSVTSATISAGHGNDIANVDENLYMTNINMGGGDDTINFKKGITIEKSLIDFGEGNDTIDINGITFTNGAELRAGVSDQPAWYSGEDDDTINITNSKFEQNSKIDAKIGDDTINIGAGAIIDNSNVIAGYGSDTINIDAGSKVINGSKIYSGLDNKDGDRRDLDTININGGEITDSEIHTSHSKTTTNINDGILTNAKILGAYGEDKININGGIIKNSEITGGDGDDKININGGNFTETKISTGNGKYMGNGDVVNIAGGTFSKTTVELQGTKNTVNINSGAIFGDQSNNMAEVRPGVSQYQTKIVNYGGEDHVNVNAGAIVKNATFDLNGGSDTITVASGATVEHSQLITGDDVDTLNINGTISGDTHVDLGYGADTLNIGNGGVVSASDIHMDDGGQGYNDTINIANNVTLQDWADIKGGGGVDTITAGDNLKLINGAGIHGDWGNNGSAVNNTGDGNDIITVGKNLTMSGGSIISGGGGNDIISIGKNTSIQDTSTIDGGAGFDILKIADDSVNLTKVTNIEKLDLTEGDHNMTLTAKDVLDMTDSNNRLRIDGDRGDNLGLASKGWVEDTSANITGYKVYTNTDGVHTVTLEVQDQVHVF
;
A
#
# COMPACT_ATOMS: atom_id res chain seq x y z
N MET A 1 65.16 2.46 81.60
CA MET A 1 65.56 3.27 82.78
C MET A 1 66.73 2.63 83.54
N THR A 2 67.71 3.42 84.04
CA THR A 2 68.88 2.92 84.80
C THR A 2 69.05 3.67 86.13
N TYR A 3 69.38 2.95 87.19
CA TYR A 3 69.60 3.42 88.54
C TYR A 3 71.03 3.10 88.96
N ASP A 4 71.74 4.08 89.49
CA ASP A 4 73.09 3.92 90.01
C ASP A 4 73.05 3.77 91.53
N LEU A 5 73.67 2.71 92.05
CA LEU A 5 73.78 2.51 93.49
C LEU A 5 75.09 3.12 93.97
N SER A 6 75.05 3.76 95.13
CA SER A 6 76.24 4.34 95.75
C SER A 6 76.16 4.28 97.27
N LEU A 7 77.33 4.31 97.89
CA LEU A 7 77.52 4.34 99.33
C LEU A 7 78.12 5.70 99.71
N PRO A 8 77.58 6.40 100.72
CA PRO A 8 78.08 7.70 101.13
C PRO A 8 79.44 7.63 101.84
N THR A 9 79.80 6.46 102.37
CA THR A 9 81.05 6.19 103.08
C THR A 9 81.52 4.75 102.83
N ALA A 10 82.82 4.50 102.93
CA ALA A 10 83.37 3.15 102.86
C ALA A 10 82.89 2.29 104.03
N LEU A 11 82.48 1.06 103.76
CA LEU A 11 81.93 0.09 104.73
C LEU A 11 82.93 -1.02 105.04
N THR A 12 82.62 -1.82 106.07
CA THR A 12 83.44 -3.01 106.36
C THR A 12 83.34 -3.99 105.19
N ALA A 13 84.49 -4.34 104.59
CA ALA A 13 84.55 -5.28 103.47
C ALA A 13 84.03 -6.67 103.91
N ARG A 14 82.83 -7.02 103.44
CA ARG A 14 82.18 -8.33 103.62
C ARG A 14 81.31 -8.66 102.41
N PRO A 15 81.03 -9.94 102.12
CA PRO A 15 80.04 -10.31 101.11
C PRO A 15 78.69 -9.67 101.41
N THR A 16 77.98 -9.23 100.38
CA THR A 16 76.69 -8.55 100.52
C THR A 16 75.78 -8.92 99.35
N THR A 17 74.53 -9.27 99.68
CA THR A 17 73.49 -9.59 98.71
C THR A 17 72.49 -8.44 98.63
N LEU A 18 72.22 -7.94 97.42
CA LEU A 18 71.18 -6.94 97.17
C LEU A 18 69.99 -7.58 96.46
N ASN A 19 68.78 -7.35 96.96
CA ASN A 19 67.53 -7.73 96.29
C ASN A 19 66.85 -6.48 95.71
N LEU A 20 66.55 -6.53 94.41
CA LEU A 20 66.04 -5.45 93.58
C LEU A 20 64.54 -5.66 93.33
N ASN A 21 63.69 -4.72 93.77
CA ASN A 21 62.25 -4.75 93.53
C ASN A 21 61.77 -3.38 93.03
N PHE A 22 60.84 -3.37 92.07
CA PHE A 22 60.24 -2.12 91.57
C PHE A 22 58.85 -1.90 92.16
N SER A 23 58.53 -0.64 92.48
CA SER A 23 57.21 -0.20 92.92
C SER A 23 56.87 1.18 92.34
N GLY A 24 55.61 1.60 92.37
CA GLY A 24 55.18 2.93 91.86
C GLY A 24 54.67 2.91 90.43
N GLY A 25 55.24 2.05 89.56
CA GLY A 25 54.66 1.66 88.27
C GLY A 25 54.00 0.27 88.29
N VAL A 26 53.16 -0.02 87.30
CA VAL A 26 52.44 -1.27 87.07
C VAL A 26 53.27 -2.18 86.16
N ALA A 27 53.59 -3.39 86.63
CA ALA A 27 54.35 -4.37 85.85
C ALA A 27 53.56 -4.84 84.63
N GLY A 28 54.20 -4.84 83.46
CA GLY A 28 53.57 -5.18 82.18
C GLY A 28 52.79 -4.05 81.52
N VAL A 29 52.66 -2.88 82.18
CA VAL A 29 52.06 -1.66 81.62
C VAL A 29 53.11 -0.56 81.53
N ASP A 30 53.74 -0.17 82.66
CA ASP A 30 54.75 0.89 82.69
C ASP A 30 56.19 0.36 82.47
N TYR A 31 56.43 -0.92 82.79
CA TYR A 31 57.76 -1.55 82.67
C TYR A 31 57.68 -3.07 82.53
N ASP A 32 58.63 -3.66 81.79
CA ASP A 32 58.74 -5.11 81.68
C ASP A 32 59.47 -5.67 82.90
N ALA A 33 58.72 -6.28 83.81
CA ALA A 33 59.26 -6.91 85.02
C ALA A 33 60.27 -8.04 84.72
N ASN A 34 60.29 -8.61 83.51
CA ASN A 34 61.24 -9.64 83.10
C ASN A 34 62.55 -9.08 82.53
N SER A 35 62.63 -7.77 82.34
CA SER A 35 63.79 -7.08 81.74
C SER A 35 64.81 -6.55 82.76
N ILE A 36 64.63 -6.85 84.04
CA ILE A 36 65.48 -6.32 85.11
C ILE A 36 66.90 -6.92 84.99
N GLU A 37 67.88 -6.04 84.86
CA GLU A 37 69.28 -6.37 84.76
C GLU A 37 70.10 -5.54 85.73
N TYR A 38 71.23 -6.07 86.16
CA TYR A 38 72.21 -5.34 86.95
C TYR A 38 73.62 -5.50 86.39
N SER A 39 74.46 -4.53 86.68
CA SER A 39 75.89 -4.53 86.43
C SER A 39 76.63 -4.40 87.76
N THR A 40 77.81 -5.01 87.88
CA THR A 40 78.70 -4.86 89.05
C THR A 40 80.05 -4.21 88.72
N ASP A 41 80.27 -3.89 87.44
CA ASP A 41 81.52 -3.35 86.91
C ASP A 41 81.34 -1.93 86.34
N GLY A 42 80.35 -1.18 86.82
CA GLY A 42 80.06 0.18 86.41
C GLY A 42 79.27 0.32 85.11
N GLY A 43 78.63 -0.76 84.64
CA GLY A 43 77.80 -0.77 83.43
C GLY A 43 78.47 -1.38 82.19
N ASN A 44 79.66 -2.00 82.33
CA ASN A 44 80.37 -2.60 81.20
C ASN A 44 79.77 -3.97 80.83
N THR A 45 79.34 -4.75 81.82
CA THR A 45 78.60 -6.01 81.61
C THR A 45 77.30 -6.02 82.40
N TRP A 46 76.25 -6.62 81.83
CA TRP A 46 74.90 -6.67 82.39
C TRP A 46 74.45 -8.12 82.54
N THR A 47 73.88 -8.44 83.70
CA THR A 47 73.35 -9.76 84.04
C THR A 47 71.86 -9.63 84.37
N ARG A 48 71.03 -10.47 83.75
CA ARG A 48 69.58 -10.51 84.03
C ARG A 48 69.30 -11.16 85.37
N GLY A 49 68.48 -10.50 86.20
CA GLY A 49 68.07 -11.00 87.51
C GLY A 49 67.83 -9.89 88.53
N THR A 50 67.09 -10.22 89.59
CA THR A 50 66.70 -9.28 90.66
C THR A 50 67.56 -9.41 91.91
N THR A 51 68.62 -10.22 91.89
CA THR A 51 69.51 -10.44 93.03
C THR A 51 70.97 -10.25 92.62
N VAL A 52 71.68 -9.34 93.30
CA VAL A 52 73.09 -9.02 93.08
C VAL A 52 73.93 -9.56 94.22
N ASN A 53 74.92 -10.39 93.94
CA ASN A 53 75.86 -10.92 94.94
C ASN A 53 77.22 -10.23 94.80
N LEU A 54 77.65 -9.50 95.83
CA LEU A 54 78.93 -8.79 95.86
C LEU A 54 79.89 -9.47 96.85
N ALA A 55 81.17 -9.56 96.48
CA ALA A 55 82.20 -10.13 97.36
C ALA A 55 82.63 -9.13 98.45
N ASP A 56 82.51 -7.83 98.17
CA ASP A 56 82.77 -6.72 99.08
C ASP A 56 81.66 -5.68 98.95
N ALA A 57 81.03 -5.32 100.07
CA ALA A 57 80.03 -4.27 100.18
C ALA A 57 80.43 -2.95 99.50
N ASN A 58 81.71 -2.58 99.48
CA ASN A 58 82.18 -1.35 98.82
C ASN A 58 82.03 -1.37 97.28
N GLN A 59 81.85 -2.56 96.68
CA GLN A 59 81.58 -2.72 95.24
C GLN A 59 80.19 -2.20 94.85
N ILE A 60 79.30 -1.89 95.80
CA ILE A 60 77.98 -1.29 95.54
C ILE A 60 78.11 0.00 94.72
N ASN A 61 79.19 0.77 94.90
CA ASN A 61 79.47 1.98 94.11
C ASN A 61 79.64 1.71 92.61
N ASN A 62 79.87 0.46 92.20
CA ASN A 62 79.96 0.04 90.80
C ASN A 62 78.66 -0.65 90.33
N VAL A 63 77.64 -0.77 91.19
CA VAL A 63 76.39 -1.45 90.83
C VAL A 63 75.45 -0.49 90.12
N LYS A 64 74.99 -0.91 88.95
CA LYS A 64 73.91 -0.24 88.21
C LYS A 64 72.78 -1.22 87.99
N VAL A 65 71.54 -0.76 88.06
CA VAL A 65 70.35 -1.58 87.81
C VAL A 65 69.56 -0.93 86.70
N ARG A 66 69.15 -1.67 85.69
CA ARG A 66 68.29 -1.17 84.63
C ARG A 66 67.06 -2.05 84.45
N VAL A 67 65.99 -1.42 84.01
CA VAL A 67 64.73 -2.06 83.63
C VAL A 67 64.23 -1.37 82.37
N THR A 68 63.63 -2.15 81.47
CA THR A 68 63.00 -1.63 80.25
C THR A 68 61.64 -1.06 80.63
N THR A 69 61.43 0.21 80.34
CA THR A 69 60.13 0.88 80.43
C THR A 69 59.30 0.44 79.23
N ILE A 70 58.01 0.22 79.44
CA ILE A 70 57.05 -0.07 78.36
C ILE A 70 56.36 1.25 78.08
N ASP A 71 56.30 1.62 76.80
CA ASP A 71 55.40 2.66 76.33
C ASP A 71 54.14 1.98 75.82
N ASN A 72 52.99 2.55 76.13
CA ASN A 72 51.69 2.04 75.73
C ASN A 72 50.86 3.20 75.22
N TYR A 73 51.18 3.71 74.02
CA TYR A 73 50.39 4.70 73.25
C TYR A 73 48.91 4.63 73.64
N GLY A 74 48.46 5.52 74.53
CA GLY A 74 47.46 5.32 75.61
C GLY A 74 46.09 4.68 75.37
N HIS A 75 45.76 4.08 74.23
CA HIS A 75 44.38 4.09 73.74
C HIS A 75 43.71 2.75 73.42
N ASP A 76 44.34 1.62 73.75
CA ASP A 76 43.74 0.29 73.53
C ASP A 76 42.44 0.10 74.36
N GLY A 77 41.28 0.46 73.77
CA GLY A 77 39.93 0.38 74.35
C GLY A 77 39.18 1.70 74.62
N VAL A 78 39.68 2.86 74.19
CA VAL A 78 39.00 4.17 74.34
C VAL A 78 38.45 4.65 72.98
N ASP A 79 37.13 4.84 72.89
CA ASP A 79 36.48 5.44 71.70
C ASP A 79 36.62 6.96 71.75
N ILE A 80 37.76 7.44 71.25
CA ILE A 80 38.17 8.86 71.31
C ILE A 80 37.25 9.75 70.46
N ALA A 81 36.66 9.19 69.40
CA ALA A 81 35.73 9.87 68.50
C ALA A 81 34.46 10.40 69.21
N ALA A 82 34.07 9.83 70.35
CA ALA A 82 32.83 10.18 71.05
C ALA A 82 32.98 11.11 72.28
N ASN A 83 34.18 11.29 72.86
CA ASN A 83 34.38 12.14 74.06
C ASN A 83 35.85 12.65 74.25
N PRO A 84 36.35 13.54 73.37
CA PRO A 84 37.78 13.87 73.27
C PRO A 84 38.28 14.92 74.29
N THR A 85 37.62 15.10 75.45
CA THR A 85 37.74 16.38 76.21
C THR A 85 38.23 16.28 77.64
N THR A 86 38.57 15.10 78.15
CA THR A 86 39.02 14.96 79.54
C THR A 86 40.48 14.55 79.63
N GLN A 87 41.32 15.50 80.05
CA GLN A 87 42.74 15.34 80.35
C GLN A 87 43.10 14.06 81.13
N SER A 88 42.22 13.53 81.99
CA SER A 88 42.50 12.31 82.77
C SER A 88 42.41 11.00 81.98
N ALA A 89 41.83 11.02 80.78
CA ALA A 89 41.71 9.84 79.92
C ALA A 89 42.95 9.67 79.02
N ASN A 90 43.57 10.78 78.58
CA ASN A 90 44.75 10.79 77.71
C ASN A 90 46.08 10.62 78.46
N GLN A 91 46.05 10.20 79.73
CA GLN A 91 47.20 10.29 80.63
C GLN A 91 47.35 8.98 81.38
N ASN A 92 48.19 8.10 80.85
CA ASN A 92 48.34 6.75 81.37
C ASN A 92 49.50 6.64 82.38
N GLN A 93 50.31 7.70 82.55
CA GLN A 93 51.64 7.63 83.17
C GLN A 93 52.02 8.79 84.13
N GLY A 94 51.09 9.47 84.84
CA GLY A 94 51.44 10.12 86.14
C GLY A 94 50.88 11.52 86.47
N GLU A 95 51.62 12.29 87.29
CA GLU A 95 51.30 13.67 87.70
C GLU A 95 52.16 14.67 86.90
N GLN A 96 51.69 15.92 86.74
CA GLN A 96 52.41 16.95 85.99
C GLN A 96 53.77 17.28 86.64
N ASP A 97 54.85 17.19 85.86
CA ASP A 97 56.26 17.38 86.25
C ASP A 97 57.00 18.35 85.30
N GLY A 98 56.31 19.37 84.81
CA GLY A 98 56.88 20.41 83.95
C GLY A 98 55.90 20.96 82.91
N SER A 99 56.41 21.84 82.06
CA SER A 99 55.71 22.40 80.90
C SER A 99 56.72 22.78 79.81
N ARG A 100 56.44 22.47 78.54
CA ARG A 100 57.33 22.72 77.38
C ARG A 100 57.21 24.16 76.84
N TYR A 101 56.03 24.77 76.95
CA TYR A 101 55.72 26.09 76.38
C TYR A 101 55.31 27.15 77.42
N SER A 102 55.84 27.09 78.63
CA SER A 102 55.43 27.97 79.75
C SER A 102 55.59 29.48 79.50
N ASN A 103 56.32 29.88 78.45
CA ASN A 103 56.55 31.28 78.06
C ASN A 103 55.61 31.77 76.95
N LEU A 104 54.85 30.86 76.32
CA LEU A 104 53.93 31.18 75.24
C LEU A 104 52.55 31.48 75.83
N ASN A 105 52.08 32.72 75.66
CA ASN A 105 50.81 33.15 76.24
C ASN A 105 49.64 32.34 75.66
N GLY A 106 48.75 31.89 76.54
CA GLY A 106 47.56 31.14 76.14
C GLY A 106 47.79 29.65 75.89
N VAL A 107 49.02 29.12 75.97
CA VAL A 107 49.32 27.69 75.78
C VAL A 107 49.52 26.99 77.13
N GLU A 108 48.68 25.98 77.40
CA GLU A 108 48.78 25.08 78.55
C GLU A 108 49.24 23.71 78.06
N TYR A 109 50.50 23.37 78.33
CA TYR A 109 51.13 22.10 78.00
C TYR A 109 51.78 21.53 79.26
N GLY A 110 51.40 20.34 79.71
CA GLY A 110 52.01 19.68 80.86
C GLY A 110 52.91 18.53 80.43
N VAL A 111 54.10 18.40 81.01
CA VAL A 111 54.93 17.19 80.87
C VAL A 111 54.58 16.26 82.03
N TYR A 112 54.11 15.04 81.77
CA TYR A 112 53.65 14.13 82.81
C TYR A 112 54.63 12.99 83.03
N LYS A 113 54.87 12.65 84.31
CA LYS A 113 55.80 11.57 84.66
C LYS A 113 55.32 10.74 85.84
N ARG A 114 55.52 9.42 85.78
CA ARG A 114 55.25 8.47 86.88
C ARG A 114 56.54 8.00 87.50
N ASN A 115 56.55 7.96 88.82
CA ASN A 115 57.67 7.43 89.57
C ASN A 115 57.68 5.90 89.46
N LEU A 116 58.75 5.35 88.87
CA LEU A 116 59.17 3.98 89.04
C LEU A 116 60.29 3.96 90.08
N THR A 117 60.02 3.36 91.23
CA THR A 117 60.94 3.33 92.37
C THR A 117 61.63 1.97 92.44
N LEU A 118 62.96 1.97 92.31
CA LEU A 118 63.79 0.81 92.66
C LEU A 118 63.97 0.75 94.17
N ASN A 119 63.45 -0.28 94.80
CA ASN A 119 63.67 -0.63 96.19
C ASN A 119 64.78 -1.68 96.28
N VAL A 120 65.86 -1.34 96.98
CA VAL A 120 66.99 -2.22 97.20
C VAL A 120 67.01 -2.62 98.67
N THR A 121 66.90 -3.92 98.92
CA THR A 121 67.06 -4.50 100.26
C THR A 121 68.30 -5.35 100.33
N THR A 122 68.88 -5.50 101.53
CA THR A 122 70.18 -6.14 101.70
C THR A 122 70.25 -7.00 102.95
N ASP A 123 71.11 -8.01 102.92
CA ASP A 123 71.44 -8.88 104.06
C ASP A 123 72.55 -8.31 104.96
N ASN A 124 73.12 -7.17 104.60
CA ASN A 124 74.18 -6.50 105.35
C ASN A 124 73.61 -5.42 106.29
N ASP A 125 73.60 -5.70 107.59
CA ASP A 125 73.08 -4.81 108.63
C ASP A 125 73.79 -3.42 108.72
N GLU A 126 74.95 -3.22 108.08
CA GLU A 126 75.59 -1.89 107.97
C GLU A 126 74.92 -0.98 106.93
N ILE A 127 74.03 -1.53 106.08
CA ILE A 127 73.40 -0.84 104.96
C ILE A 127 71.90 -0.81 105.19
N ILE A 128 71.33 0.39 105.22
CA ILE A 128 69.88 0.56 105.34
C ILE A 128 69.24 0.30 103.97
N ASN A 129 68.11 -0.41 103.94
CA ASN A 129 67.29 -0.54 102.73
C ASN A 129 67.06 0.85 102.11
N SER A 130 67.37 0.99 100.84
CA SER A 130 67.32 2.25 100.13
C SER A 130 66.36 2.16 98.96
N GLN A 131 65.82 3.29 98.55
CA GLN A 131 65.02 3.39 97.35
C GLN A 131 65.53 4.52 96.47
N ALA A 132 65.41 4.36 95.17
CA ALA A 132 65.72 5.39 94.18
C ALA A 132 64.53 5.54 93.23
N ASN A 133 64.09 6.77 93.01
CA ASN A 133 63.01 7.07 92.07
C ASN A 133 63.61 7.36 90.70
N GLY A 134 63.08 6.70 89.69
CA GLY A 134 63.21 7.06 88.30
C GLY A 134 61.86 7.50 87.78
N LYS A 135 61.85 8.34 86.76
CA LYS A 135 60.62 8.93 86.21
C LYS A 135 60.42 8.42 84.79
N ILE A 136 59.30 7.76 84.56
CA ILE A 136 58.85 7.37 83.22
C ILE A 136 58.09 8.59 82.68
N THR A 137 58.48 9.07 81.51
CA THR A 137 57.79 10.16 80.82
C THR A 137 56.56 9.58 80.12
N ASP A 138 55.40 10.18 80.35
CA ASP A 138 54.21 9.97 79.52
C ASP A 138 54.45 10.71 78.20
N ASN A 139 54.36 9.98 77.09
CA ASN A 139 54.57 10.51 75.76
C ASN A 139 53.27 11.09 75.18
N ASP A 140 52.10 10.64 75.67
CA ASP A 140 50.80 11.19 75.31
C ASP A 140 50.61 12.58 75.97
N ASP A 141 50.42 13.61 75.15
CA ASP A 141 50.29 15.01 75.55
C ASP A 141 48.83 15.49 75.54
N TYR A 142 48.52 16.41 76.45
CA TYR A 142 47.24 17.13 76.46
C TYR A 142 47.49 18.63 76.48
N VAL A 143 47.16 19.31 75.38
CA VAL A 143 47.52 20.70 75.12
C VAL A 143 46.27 21.57 74.95
N ASN A 144 46.13 22.65 75.70
CA ASN A 144 45.12 23.69 75.43
C ASN A 144 45.79 24.97 74.92
N ILE A 145 45.31 25.50 73.79
CA ILE A 145 45.68 26.79 73.24
C ILE A 145 44.45 27.69 73.34
N ASN A 146 44.47 28.70 74.21
CA ASN A 146 43.30 29.48 74.60
C ASN A 146 43.20 30.86 73.91
N GLU A 147 44.32 31.42 73.44
CA GLU A 147 44.40 32.80 72.91
C GLU A 147 44.97 32.88 71.48
N GLY A 148 45.18 31.75 70.79
CA GLY A 148 45.91 31.65 69.52
C GLY A 148 47.43 31.43 69.69
N LEU A 149 48.19 31.49 68.59
CA LEU A 149 49.64 31.22 68.56
C LEU A 149 50.44 32.34 67.90
N SER A 150 51.65 32.56 68.38
CA SER A 150 52.67 33.43 67.76
C SER A 150 53.98 32.69 67.44
N GLU A 151 54.06 31.41 67.82
CA GLU A 151 55.16 30.48 67.58
C GLU A 151 54.56 29.08 67.36
N ALA A 152 55.30 28.21 66.69
CA ALA A 152 54.87 26.85 66.41
C ALA A 152 54.82 25.99 67.70
N VAL A 153 53.87 25.07 67.76
CA VAL A 153 53.71 24.08 68.83
C VAL A 153 53.85 22.68 68.25
N PHE A 154 54.79 21.92 68.80
CA PHE A 154 55.03 20.50 68.50
C PHE A 154 54.80 19.69 69.77
N THR A 155 53.99 18.63 69.71
CA THR A 155 53.76 17.70 70.84
C THR A 155 54.76 16.54 70.81
N GLY A 156 55.01 15.94 69.64
CA GLY A 156 56.04 14.91 69.46
C GLY A 156 55.44 13.51 69.61
N ASP A 157 56.26 12.45 69.55
CA ASP A 157 55.73 11.07 69.57
C ASP A 157 54.77 10.81 70.76
N GLY A 158 53.61 10.22 70.50
CA GLY A 158 52.56 9.89 71.48
C GLY A 158 51.16 10.15 70.93
N ASP A 159 50.13 9.57 71.56
CA ASP A 159 48.74 9.78 71.11
C ASP A 159 48.16 11.03 71.80
N ASP A 160 48.32 12.17 71.14
CA ASP A 160 48.17 13.50 71.71
C ASP A 160 46.76 14.07 71.56
N THR A 161 46.40 15.03 72.41
CA THR A 161 45.16 15.79 72.29
C THR A 161 45.43 17.29 72.34
N VAL A 162 45.19 17.98 71.24
CA VAL A 162 45.34 19.44 71.13
C VAL A 162 43.97 20.12 71.07
N ASN A 163 43.76 21.13 71.91
CA ASN A 163 42.52 21.91 72.00
C ASN A 163 42.78 23.36 71.62
N MET A 164 42.30 23.80 70.46
CA MET A 164 42.56 25.12 69.91
C MET A 164 41.38 26.08 70.11
N SER A 165 41.66 27.26 70.64
CA SER A 165 40.73 28.38 70.87
C SER A 165 41.43 29.71 70.59
N GLY A 166 40.69 30.67 70.03
CA GLY A 166 41.21 32.01 69.70
C GLY A 166 41.65 32.16 68.24
N ALA A 167 42.43 33.19 67.95
CA ALA A 167 42.79 33.56 66.58
C ALA A 167 44.24 33.16 66.25
N PHE A 168 44.40 32.31 65.24
CA PHE A 168 45.65 31.81 64.67
C PHE A 168 45.90 32.54 63.35
N SER A 169 46.44 33.76 63.46
CA SER A 169 46.54 34.72 62.36
C SER A 169 47.97 35.27 62.12
N ASP A 170 49.00 34.58 62.63
CA ASP A 170 50.41 34.90 62.39
C ASP A 170 51.11 33.81 61.56
N VAL A 171 52.21 34.15 60.85
CA VAL A 171 52.95 33.21 59.97
C VAL A 171 53.50 32.02 60.73
N ASN A 172 53.69 32.15 62.03
CA ASN A 172 54.24 31.12 62.90
C ASN A 172 53.13 30.34 63.64
N SER A 173 51.85 30.59 63.37
CA SER A 173 50.73 29.86 63.97
C SER A 173 50.58 28.46 63.34
N TYR A 174 51.44 27.53 63.75
CA TYR A 174 51.51 26.13 63.29
C TYR A 174 51.44 25.17 64.48
N VAL A 175 50.65 24.11 64.35
CA VAL A 175 50.53 23.00 65.29
C VAL A 175 50.91 21.72 64.55
N SER A 176 51.82 20.92 65.13
CA SER A 176 52.18 19.59 64.65
C SER A 176 52.13 18.57 65.79
N THR A 177 51.56 17.40 65.55
CA THR A 177 51.49 16.34 66.56
C THR A 177 52.55 15.22 66.42
N GLU A 178 53.08 15.01 65.21
CA GLU A 178 54.19 14.07 64.92
C GLU A 178 53.71 12.60 64.90
N ASP A 179 54.38 11.63 65.55
CA ASP A 179 54.00 10.21 65.46
C ASP A 179 52.96 9.83 66.55
N GLY A 180 51.77 9.32 66.20
CA GLY A 180 50.76 8.82 67.15
C GLY A 180 49.34 8.95 66.61
N ASP A 181 48.35 8.27 67.22
CA ASP A 181 46.93 8.46 66.88
C ASP A 181 46.38 9.70 67.65
N ASP A 182 46.46 10.87 67.03
CA ASP A 182 46.25 12.18 67.64
C ASP A 182 44.82 12.74 67.51
N VAL A 183 44.46 13.67 68.38
CA VAL A 183 43.18 14.39 68.32
C VAL A 183 43.33 15.91 68.41
N ILE A 184 43.00 16.60 67.33
CA ILE A 184 43.08 18.06 67.22
C ILE A 184 41.68 18.68 67.19
N ASN A 185 41.35 19.49 68.19
CA ASN A 185 40.03 20.10 68.38
C ASN A 185 40.06 21.62 68.15
N VAL A 186 39.58 22.09 67.00
CA VAL A 186 39.36 23.52 66.72
C VAL A 186 38.00 23.93 67.26
N LYS A 187 37.98 24.68 68.36
CA LYS A 187 36.74 25.01 69.09
C LYS A 187 35.97 26.17 68.45
N SER A 188 34.70 26.30 68.83
CA SER A 188 33.82 27.38 68.40
C SER A 188 34.43 28.77 68.67
N GLY A 189 34.35 29.67 67.70
CA GLY A 189 34.94 31.01 67.75
C GLY A 189 36.43 31.08 67.40
N SER A 190 37.08 29.93 67.13
CA SER A 190 38.46 29.90 66.66
C SER A 190 38.56 30.36 65.20
N VAL A 191 39.62 31.07 64.87
CA VAL A 191 39.87 31.62 63.53
C VAL A 191 41.28 31.23 63.10
N LEU A 192 41.41 30.36 62.10
CA LEU A 192 42.66 29.96 61.48
C LEU A 192 42.75 30.71 60.15
N ASN A 193 43.57 31.75 60.06
CA ASN A 193 43.48 32.75 58.99
C ASN A 193 44.83 33.23 58.46
N TYR A 194 45.92 32.51 58.73
CA TYR A 194 47.24 32.88 58.25
C TYR A 194 48.24 31.72 58.45
N GLY A 195 48.82 31.22 57.37
CA GLY A 195 49.84 30.17 57.45
C GLY A 195 49.83 29.27 56.23
N ASN A 196 51.01 28.83 55.80
CA ASN A 196 51.14 27.84 54.73
C ASN A 196 50.64 26.49 55.23
N ALA A 197 51.09 26.01 56.39
CA ALA A 197 50.49 24.91 57.15
C ALA A 197 50.08 25.46 58.52
N GLN A 198 48.85 25.21 58.97
CA GLN A 198 48.38 25.65 60.30
C GLN A 198 48.18 24.49 61.27
N ILE A 199 47.81 23.32 60.74
CA ILE A 199 47.68 22.05 61.44
C ILE A 199 48.33 20.99 60.56
N ASP A 200 49.00 20.04 61.20
CA ASP A 200 49.71 18.90 60.61
C ASP A 200 49.65 17.80 61.68
N ALA A 201 48.90 16.72 61.46
CA ALA A 201 48.70 15.74 62.52
C ALA A 201 49.89 14.77 62.59
N GLY A 202 50.33 14.22 61.45
CA GLY A 202 51.61 13.54 61.33
C GLY A 202 51.44 12.06 60.98
N ASP A 203 52.20 11.17 61.59
CA ASP A 203 52.12 9.73 61.30
C ASP A 203 51.15 9.07 62.30
N GLY A 204 50.03 8.51 61.88
CA GLY A 204 49.04 7.87 62.75
C GLY A 204 47.61 8.02 62.22
N ASN A 205 46.62 7.42 62.89
CA ASN A 205 45.21 7.59 62.51
C ASN A 205 44.60 8.73 63.31
N ASP A 206 44.72 9.93 62.78
CA ASP A 206 44.43 11.16 63.49
C ASP A 206 42.97 11.59 63.37
N THR A 207 42.51 12.39 64.34
CA THR A 207 41.16 12.96 64.34
C THR A 207 41.20 14.48 64.47
N ILE A 208 40.86 15.18 63.39
CA ILE A 208 40.75 16.64 63.35
C ILE A 208 39.28 17.08 63.41
N ASN A 209 38.90 17.72 64.52
CA ASN A 209 37.55 18.23 64.77
C ASN A 209 37.46 19.75 64.56
N LEU A 210 36.80 20.20 63.50
CA LEU A 210 36.45 21.61 63.27
C LEU A 210 35.03 21.89 63.79
N ASN A 211 34.91 22.39 65.02
CA ASN A 211 33.62 22.57 65.67
C ASN A 211 32.77 23.68 65.04
N GLN A 212 31.46 23.61 65.22
CA GLN A 212 30.53 24.65 64.76
C GLN A 212 30.96 26.05 65.24
N GLY A 213 31.05 26.99 64.30
CA GLY A 213 31.46 28.38 64.55
C GLY A 213 32.98 28.59 64.62
N SER A 214 33.80 27.57 64.34
CA SER A 214 35.19 27.75 63.93
C SER A 214 35.27 28.23 62.47
N PHE A 215 36.35 28.93 62.11
CA PHE A 215 36.61 29.44 60.77
C PHE A 215 38.04 29.13 60.33
N VAL A 216 38.20 28.62 59.11
CA VAL A 216 39.48 28.26 58.48
C VAL A 216 39.61 28.99 57.13
N GLY A 217 40.68 29.75 56.93
CA GLY A 217 41.01 30.50 55.71
C GLY A 217 40.82 32.02 55.81
N MET A 218 40.99 32.73 54.68
CA MET A 218 40.89 34.20 54.56
C MET A 218 39.99 34.55 53.37
N SER A 219 39.06 35.48 53.55
CA SER A 219 38.26 35.99 52.43
C SER A 219 39.17 36.71 51.41
N GLY A 220 39.47 36.05 50.27
CA GLY A 220 40.03 36.67 49.07
C GLY A 220 41.54 36.53 48.77
N SER A 221 42.34 35.70 49.47
CA SER A 221 43.72 35.33 49.04
C SER A 221 44.29 34.12 49.81
N PHE A 222 45.07 33.27 49.13
CA PHE A 222 45.75 32.00 49.50
C PHE A 222 46.30 31.87 50.95
N ARG A 223 46.39 30.71 51.63
CA ARG A 223 45.85 29.31 51.57
C ARG A 223 46.17 28.70 52.95
N THR A 224 45.23 28.73 53.91
CA THR A 224 45.38 27.98 55.16
C THR A 224 45.31 26.49 54.84
N ARG A 225 46.32 25.70 55.22
CA ARG A 225 46.31 24.24 55.06
C ARG A 225 46.21 23.54 56.41
N ILE A 226 45.43 22.47 56.41
CA ILE A 226 45.32 21.46 57.46
C ILE A 226 45.73 20.16 56.78
N TYR A 227 46.66 19.43 57.39
CA TYR A 227 47.15 18.13 56.94
C TYR A 227 46.78 17.07 57.97
N GLY A 228 46.36 15.90 57.49
CA GLY A 228 46.21 14.68 58.27
C GLY A 228 47.60 14.09 58.45
N GLY A 229 48.13 13.50 57.39
CA GLY A 229 49.50 13.00 57.32
C GLY A 229 49.52 11.54 56.84
N ASP A 230 50.38 10.71 57.40
CA ASP A 230 50.46 9.30 57.05
C ASP A 230 49.56 8.47 57.98
N GLY A 231 48.43 7.94 57.50
CA GLY A 231 47.52 7.05 58.24
C GLY A 231 46.05 7.26 57.86
N ASP A 232 45.13 6.45 58.42
CA ASP A 232 43.70 6.55 58.08
C ASP A 232 43.04 7.66 58.94
N ASP A 233 43.08 8.91 58.46
CA ASP A 233 42.68 10.07 59.25
C ASP A 233 41.19 10.38 59.19
N THR A 234 40.69 11.11 60.20
CA THR A 234 39.28 11.51 60.32
C THR A 234 39.11 13.01 60.54
N PHE A 235 38.47 13.68 59.58
CA PHE A 235 38.12 15.10 59.65
C PHE A 235 36.64 15.32 59.95
N ASN A 236 36.30 15.81 61.14
CA ASN A 236 34.92 16.18 61.51
C ASN A 236 34.67 17.68 61.38
N MET A 237 34.05 18.11 60.28
CA MET A 237 33.97 19.51 59.87
C MET A 237 32.56 20.10 60.01
N ASN A 238 32.29 20.74 61.14
CA ASN A 238 31.04 21.46 61.42
C ASN A 238 31.19 22.99 61.35
N GLY A 239 32.42 23.50 61.18
CA GLY A 239 32.78 24.91 61.02
C GLY A 239 32.73 25.42 59.58
N GLU A 240 33.20 26.64 59.37
CA GLU A 240 33.28 27.29 58.05
C GLU A 240 34.73 27.24 57.52
N ILE A 241 34.92 26.82 56.27
CA ILE A 241 36.19 26.85 55.54
C ILE A 241 36.03 27.80 54.35
N GLY A 242 36.73 28.93 54.37
CA GLY A 242 36.69 29.97 53.32
C GLY A 242 38.04 30.13 52.64
N GLY A 243 38.22 29.53 51.45
CA GLY A 243 39.50 29.54 50.71
C GLY A 243 40.65 28.76 51.38
N GLY A 244 40.35 28.00 52.44
CA GLY A 244 41.26 27.05 53.08
C GLY A 244 41.32 25.72 52.33
N ILE A 245 42.37 24.94 52.60
CA ILE A 245 42.58 23.63 52.02
C ILE A 245 42.75 22.62 53.16
N VAL A 246 42.11 21.47 53.02
CA VAL A 246 42.26 20.33 53.91
C VAL A 246 42.82 19.17 53.08
N HIS A 247 43.88 18.54 53.58
CA HIS A 247 44.56 17.41 53.00
C HIS A 247 44.41 16.22 53.93
N GLY A 248 44.06 15.06 53.37
CA GLY A 248 44.15 13.77 54.06
C GLY A 248 45.59 13.29 54.08
N ASP A 249 46.15 13.12 52.88
CA ASP A 249 47.53 12.72 52.56
C ASP A 249 47.64 11.21 52.27
N ASP A 250 48.39 10.42 53.02
CA ASP A 250 48.57 8.99 52.70
C ASP A 250 47.66 8.15 53.63
N GLY A 251 46.68 7.40 53.13
CA GLY A 251 45.84 6.51 53.94
C GLY A 251 44.37 6.51 53.52
N ASP A 252 43.56 5.58 54.05
CA ASP A 252 42.12 5.54 53.74
C ASP A 252 41.37 6.57 54.63
N ASP A 253 41.32 7.82 54.19
CA ASP A 253 40.86 8.96 54.98
C ASP A 253 39.33 9.13 55.00
N THR A 254 38.82 9.74 56.08
CA THR A 254 37.39 10.02 56.26
C THR A 254 37.10 11.50 56.53
N PHE A 255 36.39 12.15 55.60
CA PHE A 255 35.96 13.56 55.72
C PHE A 255 34.46 13.67 56.04
N ASN A 256 34.11 14.04 57.26
CA ASN A 256 32.73 14.26 57.71
C ASN A 256 32.38 15.75 57.76
N VAL A 257 31.89 16.32 56.65
CA VAL A 257 31.30 17.67 56.65
C VAL A 257 29.87 17.60 57.21
N GLY A 258 29.66 18.08 58.42
CA GLY A 258 28.35 18.03 59.07
C GLY A 258 27.34 19.00 58.45
N SER A 259 26.07 18.92 58.86
CA SER A 259 24.98 19.73 58.29
C SER A 259 25.10 21.24 58.54
N THR A 260 26.04 21.66 59.39
CA THR A 260 26.36 23.07 59.65
C THR A 260 27.69 23.49 59.05
N GLY A 261 28.43 22.53 58.47
CA GLY A 261 29.69 22.78 57.79
C GLY A 261 29.45 23.59 56.51
N VAL A 262 30.33 24.55 56.25
CA VAL A 262 30.26 25.39 55.06
C VAL A 262 31.63 25.45 54.40
N LEU A 263 31.74 25.00 53.16
CA LEU A 263 32.89 25.26 52.30
C LEU A 263 32.52 26.43 51.39
N LYS A 264 33.37 27.44 51.29
CA LYS A 264 33.13 28.57 50.39
C LYS A 264 34.40 29.24 49.87
N ASP A 265 34.20 30.16 48.93
CA ASP A 265 35.20 31.10 48.42
C ASP A 265 36.49 30.38 47.95
N GLY A 266 36.33 29.26 47.23
CA GLY A 266 37.44 28.45 46.72
C GLY A 266 38.09 27.52 47.74
N ALA A 267 37.38 27.11 48.80
CA ALA A 267 37.87 26.07 49.70
C ALA A 267 37.99 24.72 48.98
N THR A 268 39.01 23.94 49.34
CA THR A 268 39.29 22.62 48.73
C THR A 268 39.49 21.54 49.78
N ILE A 269 38.91 20.37 49.57
CA ILE A 269 39.31 19.12 50.22
C ILE A 269 40.09 18.30 49.18
N TYR A 270 41.29 17.86 49.55
CA TYR A 270 42.03 16.81 48.87
C TYR A 270 42.10 15.63 49.84
N ALA A 271 41.54 14.49 49.49
CA ALA A 271 41.71 13.29 50.29
C ALA A 271 43.14 12.70 50.07
N ASN A 272 43.55 12.60 48.80
CA ASN A 272 44.91 12.29 48.31
C ASN A 272 45.09 10.78 48.04
N GLU A 273 46.07 10.09 48.62
CA GLU A 273 46.37 8.67 48.31
C GLU A 273 45.56 7.75 49.24
N GLY A 274 44.66 6.92 48.72
CA GLY A 274 43.88 6.01 49.54
C GLY A 274 42.47 5.76 48.99
N ASN A 275 41.72 4.85 49.63
CA ASN A 275 40.29 4.68 49.31
C ASN A 275 39.46 5.54 50.27
N ASP A 276 39.28 6.80 49.91
CA ASP A 276 38.80 7.79 50.84
C ASP A 276 37.28 7.84 50.92
N THR A 277 36.75 8.25 52.07
CA THR A 277 35.32 8.43 52.30
C THR A 277 34.99 9.87 52.64
N ILE A 278 34.34 10.57 51.71
CA ILE A 278 33.88 11.95 51.90
C ILE A 278 32.37 11.98 52.16
N ASN A 279 31.99 12.27 53.41
CA ASN A 279 30.62 12.40 53.89
C ASN A 279 30.18 13.87 53.95
N PHE A 280 29.54 14.37 52.90
CA PHE A 280 29.15 15.77 52.76
C PHE A 280 27.68 16.04 53.15
N GLY A 281 27.45 16.62 54.33
CA GLY A 281 26.13 17.02 54.84
C GLY A 281 25.83 18.52 54.80
N GLY A 282 26.84 19.35 54.51
CA GLY A 282 26.79 20.81 54.63
C GLY A 282 26.49 21.57 53.33
N THR A 283 27.03 22.78 53.21
CA THR A 283 26.91 23.63 52.01
C THR A 283 28.28 23.91 51.39
N ALA A 284 28.44 23.66 50.09
CA ALA A 284 29.61 24.03 49.31
C ALA A 284 29.20 25.14 48.32
N GLU A 285 29.82 26.32 48.36
CA GLU A 285 29.45 27.46 47.51
C GLU A 285 30.65 28.25 46.94
N ASN A 286 30.45 29.04 45.89
CA ASN A 286 31.46 29.98 45.36
C ASN A 286 32.80 29.32 44.96
N GLY A 287 32.76 28.29 44.10
CA GLY A 287 33.95 27.72 43.46
C GLY A 287 34.72 26.76 44.35
N THR A 288 34.05 26.10 45.29
CA THR A 288 34.69 25.08 46.13
C THR A 288 34.98 23.81 45.35
N GLN A 289 35.94 23.03 45.84
CA GLN A 289 36.33 21.74 45.28
C GLN A 289 36.37 20.66 46.36
N ILE A 290 35.89 19.47 46.03
CA ILE A 290 35.99 18.25 46.82
C ILE A 290 36.62 17.21 45.90
N GLN A 291 37.79 16.66 46.24
CA GLN A 291 38.55 15.71 45.42
C GLN A 291 38.92 14.50 46.27
N GLY A 292 38.61 13.30 45.82
CA GLY A 292 39.11 12.04 46.41
C GLY A 292 40.58 11.84 46.06
N ASN A 293 40.91 11.91 44.76
CA ASN A 293 42.27 11.82 44.18
C ASN A 293 42.70 10.42 43.75
N GLU A 294 43.66 9.78 44.41
CA GLU A 294 44.20 8.49 43.97
C GLU A 294 43.60 7.35 44.79
N GLY A 295 42.82 6.48 44.17
CA GLY A 295 42.25 5.28 44.79
C GLY A 295 40.76 5.13 44.47
N TYR A 296 40.08 4.18 45.11
CA TYR A 296 38.64 4.03 44.96
C TYR A 296 37.91 4.89 45.99
N ASP A 297 37.47 6.08 45.59
CA ASP A 297 36.88 7.03 46.53
C ASP A 297 35.36 6.92 46.61
N THR A 298 34.83 7.09 47.83
CA THR A 298 33.39 7.12 48.10
C THR A 298 32.95 8.50 48.57
N ILE A 299 32.23 9.23 47.71
CA ILE A 299 31.73 10.57 48.00
C ILE A 299 30.21 10.57 48.20
N ASN A 300 29.76 10.89 49.41
CA ASN A 300 28.36 10.91 49.81
C ASN A 300 27.85 12.34 50.04
N ILE A 301 27.12 12.91 49.07
CA ILE A 301 26.39 14.17 49.22
C ILE A 301 25.03 13.86 49.86
N LYS A 302 24.97 13.96 51.20
CA LYS A 302 23.85 13.52 52.02
C LYS A 302 22.58 14.34 51.78
N SER A 303 21.43 13.77 52.15
CA SER A 303 20.14 14.45 52.11
C SER A 303 20.17 15.79 52.84
N GLY A 304 19.81 16.87 52.14
CA GLY A 304 19.81 18.24 52.65
C GLY A 304 21.13 19.00 52.43
N ALA A 305 22.19 18.32 52.00
CA ALA A 305 23.43 18.96 51.58
C ALA A 305 23.26 19.69 50.24
N VAL A 306 24.06 20.72 50.02
CA VAL A 306 23.97 21.57 48.82
C VAL A 306 25.36 21.83 48.22
N ILE A 307 25.51 21.52 46.93
CA ILE A 307 26.68 21.89 46.11
C ILE A 307 26.24 22.98 45.12
N ASP A 308 26.70 24.21 45.33
CA ASP A 308 26.28 25.42 44.61
C ASP A 308 27.48 26.07 43.90
N ASN A 309 27.46 26.16 42.56
CA ASN A 309 28.56 26.71 41.77
C ASN A 309 29.94 26.18 42.23
N SER A 310 30.03 24.86 42.39
CA SER A 310 31.18 24.17 42.98
C SER A 310 31.42 22.83 42.28
N SER A 311 32.58 22.21 42.49
CA SER A 311 32.95 20.96 41.81
C SER A 311 33.27 19.85 42.80
N VAL A 312 32.82 18.64 42.47
CA VAL A 312 33.15 17.39 43.15
C VAL A 312 33.86 16.52 42.12
N TYR A 313 34.97 15.89 42.51
CA TYR A 313 35.75 14.97 41.69
C TYR A 313 35.95 13.70 42.52
N GLY A 314 35.67 12.52 41.95
CA GLY A 314 36.14 11.25 42.50
C GLY A 314 37.66 11.31 42.56
N ASP A 315 38.31 11.54 41.43
CA ASP A 315 39.77 11.72 41.40
C ASP A 315 40.24 13.15 41.66
N SER A 316 41.47 13.43 41.18
CA SER A 316 42.02 14.75 40.99
C SER A 316 41.39 15.48 39.80
N GLU A 317 41.43 16.81 39.83
CA GLU A 317 40.91 17.67 38.76
C GLU A 317 41.46 17.32 37.35
N ASN A 318 42.68 16.78 37.25
CA ASN A 318 43.39 16.59 35.99
C ASN A 318 43.31 15.18 35.36
N GLU A 319 42.62 14.22 36.00
CA GLU A 319 42.52 12.79 35.55
C GLU A 319 43.88 12.08 35.46
N ASP A 320 44.14 11.06 36.29
CA ASP A 320 45.34 10.21 36.18
C ASP A 320 44.99 8.75 35.87
N PHE A 321 45.14 8.38 34.59
CA PHE A 321 44.75 7.07 34.05
C PHE A 321 45.56 5.86 34.56
N ILE A 322 46.66 6.05 35.29
CA ILE A 322 47.66 4.97 35.48
C ILE A 322 47.35 4.06 36.69
N PHE A 323 46.54 4.51 37.64
CA PHE A 323 46.35 3.83 38.94
C PHE A 323 44.91 3.75 39.44
N ASP A 324 43.92 4.02 38.59
CA ASP A 324 42.54 4.22 39.02
C ASP A 324 41.68 2.93 38.98
N GLU A 325 40.98 2.64 40.08
CA GLU A 325 40.00 1.54 40.21
C GLU A 325 38.55 2.01 40.00
N GLY A 326 38.32 3.31 39.77
CA GLY A 326 37.03 4.00 39.66
C GLY A 326 36.50 4.48 41.02
N ASN A 327 35.35 5.16 41.03
CA ASN A 327 34.81 5.83 42.21
C ASN A 327 33.31 5.58 42.43
N GLU A 328 32.82 5.79 43.66
CA GLU A 328 31.39 5.80 43.97
C GLU A 328 30.92 7.17 44.47
N ILE A 329 30.03 7.82 43.71
CA ILE A 329 29.46 9.12 44.09
C ILE A 329 27.95 9.01 44.32
N ASN A 330 27.52 9.24 45.56
CA ASN A 330 26.13 9.19 45.99
C ASN A 330 25.55 10.59 46.22
N ILE A 331 24.54 10.97 45.43
CA ILE A 331 23.89 12.29 45.45
C ILE A 331 22.47 12.18 46.01
N ASP A 332 22.34 12.26 47.34
CA ASP A 332 21.05 12.40 48.04
C ASP A 332 20.61 13.86 48.20
N GLY A 333 21.56 14.79 48.13
CA GLY A 333 21.37 16.24 48.30
C GLY A 333 20.98 16.99 47.03
N THR A 334 21.39 18.25 46.92
CA THR A 334 21.12 19.10 45.75
C THR A 334 22.40 19.62 45.13
N VAL A 335 22.58 19.38 43.82
CA VAL A 335 23.66 19.93 43.00
C VAL A 335 23.05 21.00 42.09
N ARG A 336 23.51 22.25 42.17
CA ARG A 336 22.86 23.37 41.46
C ARG A 336 23.80 24.48 41.01
N ASN A 337 23.35 25.27 40.04
CA ASN A 337 23.94 26.52 39.57
C ASN A 337 25.36 26.37 39.01
N ASN A 338 25.51 25.67 37.88
CA ASN A 338 26.82 25.38 37.25
C ASN A 338 27.76 24.59 38.17
N SER A 339 27.21 23.71 39.00
CA SER A 339 28.01 22.76 39.76
C SER A 339 28.35 21.56 38.88
N ASN A 340 29.53 20.97 39.11
CA ASN A 340 29.99 19.80 38.38
C ASN A 340 30.30 18.66 39.34
N VAL A 341 29.96 17.44 38.94
CA VAL A 341 30.36 16.21 39.62
C VAL A 341 31.06 15.35 38.60
N TYR A 342 32.32 15.03 38.85
CA TYR A 342 33.15 14.21 37.99
C TYR A 342 33.44 12.88 38.65
N GLY A 343 33.26 11.78 37.91
CA GLY A 343 33.67 10.43 38.31
C GLY A 343 35.20 10.36 38.36
N GLY A 344 35.83 10.29 37.20
CA GLY A 344 37.27 10.11 37.16
C GLY A 344 37.73 9.28 35.97
N ALA A 345 38.92 8.70 36.05
CA ALA A 345 39.26 7.56 35.21
C ALA A 345 38.73 6.27 35.86
N GLY A 346 38.76 5.16 35.13
CA GLY A 346 38.34 3.88 35.70
C GLY A 346 36.82 3.70 35.69
N VAL A 347 36.32 2.71 36.42
CA VAL A 347 34.89 2.33 36.35
C VAL A 347 34.11 3.00 37.48
N ASP A 348 33.46 4.10 37.15
CA ASP A 348 32.73 4.92 38.12
C ASP A 348 31.27 4.50 38.28
N THR A 349 30.73 4.72 39.48
CA THR A 349 29.30 4.62 39.76
C THR A 349 28.77 5.90 40.39
N VAL A 350 27.85 6.58 39.70
CA VAL A 350 27.13 7.75 40.23
C VAL A 350 25.67 7.41 40.51
N ASN A 351 25.26 7.47 41.78
CA ASN A 351 23.88 7.25 42.21
C ASN A 351 23.20 8.57 42.55
N ILE A 352 22.15 8.93 41.82
CA ILE A 352 21.39 10.17 42.04
C ILE A 352 20.04 9.82 42.67
N ASN A 353 19.87 10.22 43.93
CA ASN A 353 18.60 10.12 44.67
C ASN A 353 17.95 11.50 44.90
N GLY A 354 18.74 12.57 44.81
CA GLY A 354 18.36 13.96 45.05
C GLY A 354 18.05 14.76 43.77
N THR A 355 18.44 16.03 43.76
CA THR A 355 18.14 16.98 42.65
C THR A 355 19.40 17.51 42.01
N VAL A 356 19.46 17.50 40.67
CA VAL A 356 20.49 18.17 39.87
C VAL A 356 19.82 19.24 39.01
N GLU A 357 20.19 20.51 39.20
CA GLU A 357 19.50 21.63 38.55
C GLU A 357 20.36 22.82 38.11
N ASN A 358 19.78 23.71 37.28
CA ASN A 358 20.33 25.02 36.92
C ASN A 358 21.75 24.97 36.32
N SER A 359 21.87 24.35 35.15
CA SER A 359 23.08 24.24 34.33
C SER A 359 24.21 23.46 34.99
N SER A 360 23.87 22.49 35.83
CA SER A 360 24.85 21.62 36.46
C SER A 360 25.17 20.41 35.57
N THR A 361 26.31 19.78 35.80
CA THR A 361 26.81 18.66 35.01
C THR A 361 27.21 17.51 35.92
N ILE A 362 26.81 16.30 35.57
CA ILE A 362 27.43 15.06 36.05
C ILE A 362 28.24 14.50 34.87
N ASN A 363 29.49 14.12 35.06
CA ASN A 363 30.34 13.57 33.99
C ASN A 363 31.25 12.46 34.55
N THR A 364 31.10 11.20 34.14
CA THR A 364 31.93 10.12 34.68
C THR A 364 33.29 10.01 34.01
N ARG A 365 33.42 10.44 32.76
CA ARG A 365 34.64 10.67 31.97
C ARG A 365 35.12 9.43 31.23
N SER A 366 36.00 8.59 31.77
CA SER A 366 36.57 7.49 30.98
C SER A 366 36.55 6.18 31.74
N GLY A 367 36.02 5.14 31.10
CA GLY A 367 35.82 3.81 31.66
C GLY A 367 34.38 3.35 31.46
N ASP A 368 34.12 2.07 31.71
CA ASP A 368 32.78 1.50 31.53
C ASP A 368 31.89 1.87 32.74
N ASP A 369 31.30 3.06 32.71
CA ASP A 369 30.71 3.73 33.86
C ASP A 369 29.23 3.40 34.07
N LYS A 370 28.73 3.77 35.26
CA LYS A 370 27.33 3.56 35.61
C LYS A 370 26.69 4.75 36.30
N VAL A 371 25.65 5.30 35.68
CA VAL A 371 24.82 6.36 36.28
C VAL A 371 23.42 5.84 36.62
N ASN A 372 23.02 5.93 37.89
CA ASN A 372 21.69 5.52 38.37
C ASN A 372 20.87 6.72 38.83
N ILE A 373 19.91 7.16 38.03
CA ILE A 373 18.92 8.17 38.41
C ILE A 373 17.75 7.47 39.10
N ASN A 374 17.78 7.37 40.42
CA ASN A 374 16.87 6.56 41.20
C ASN A 374 15.46 7.18 41.33
N ALA A 375 14.51 6.36 41.77
CA ALA A 375 13.14 6.81 41.98
C ALA A 375 13.08 7.92 43.05
N GLY A 376 12.48 9.06 42.70
CA GLY A 376 12.43 10.25 43.56
C GLY A 376 13.44 11.34 43.18
N ALA A 377 14.48 10.99 42.42
CA ALA A 377 15.41 11.97 41.88
C ALA A 377 14.79 12.84 40.78
N GLU A 378 15.32 14.04 40.59
CA GLU A 378 14.90 14.98 39.54
C GLU A 378 16.11 15.70 38.94
N ILE A 379 16.26 15.61 37.62
CA ILE A 379 17.24 16.35 36.83
C ILE A 379 16.50 17.43 36.04
N LYS A 380 16.97 18.67 36.02
CA LYS A 380 16.38 19.73 35.19
C LYS A 380 17.38 20.81 34.80
N ASN A 381 17.29 21.30 33.58
CA ASN A 381 18.21 22.29 33.00
C ASN A 381 19.68 21.90 33.16
N SER A 382 20.01 20.61 33.08
CA SER A 382 21.31 20.06 33.49
C SER A 382 21.68 18.90 32.58
N ASN A 383 22.97 18.58 32.57
CA ASN A 383 23.56 17.56 31.71
C ASN A 383 24.09 16.38 32.54
N ILE A 384 24.00 15.19 31.97
CA ILE A 384 24.69 13.99 32.45
C ILE A 384 25.48 13.46 31.25
N ASN A 385 26.79 13.34 31.41
CA ASN A 385 27.70 12.75 30.43
C ASN A 385 28.34 11.51 31.04
N THR A 386 28.58 10.45 30.27
CA THR A 386 29.34 9.29 30.77
C THR A 386 30.72 9.17 30.16
N GLY A 387 30.88 9.46 28.87
CA GLY A 387 32.18 9.76 28.28
C GLY A 387 32.73 8.60 27.43
N GLU A 388 34.02 8.28 27.50
CA GLU A 388 34.56 7.16 26.72
C GLU A 388 34.39 5.83 27.49
N GLY A 389 33.65 4.86 26.97
CA GLY A 389 33.45 3.56 27.62
C GLY A 389 32.12 2.91 27.28
N GLY A 390 31.95 1.61 27.59
CA GLY A 390 30.67 0.93 27.45
C GLY A 390 29.75 1.19 28.65
N ASP A 391 29.06 2.32 28.64
CA ASP A 391 28.41 2.89 29.82
C ASP A 391 26.98 2.39 30.03
N VAL A 392 26.52 2.45 31.29
CA VAL A 392 25.15 2.06 31.67
C VAL A 392 24.43 3.17 32.43
N VAL A 393 23.41 3.77 31.80
CA VAL A 393 22.55 4.79 32.42
C VAL A 393 21.17 4.21 32.77
N ASN A 394 20.85 4.12 34.06
CA ASN A 394 19.55 3.64 34.54
C ASN A 394 18.67 4.80 35.05
N ILE A 395 17.51 5.00 34.44
CA ILE A 395 16.66 6.18 34.69
C ILE A 395 15.31 5.74 35.27
N LYS A 396 15.14 5.87 36.58
CA LYS A 396 13.87 5.66 37.32
C LYS A 396 13.27 6.96 37.88
N GLY A 397 14.09 8.01 37.97
CA GLY A 397 13.69 9.34 38.42
C GLY A 397 13.02 10.18 37.32
N LYS A 398 12.96 11.49 37.54
CA LYS A 398 12.34 12.45 36.64
C LYS A 398 13.37 13.18 35.78
N LEU A 399 13.11 13.24 34.48
CA LEU A 399 13.79 14.13 33.55
C LEU A 399 12.91 15.37 33.31
N GLY A 400 13.29 16.48 33.92
CA GLY A 400 12.66 17.78 33.81
C GLY A 400 13.08 18.54 32.56
N ASP A 401 12.68 19.81 32.46
CA ASP A 401 12.91 20.63 31.27
C ASP A 401 14.41 20.82 31.00
N ASN A 402 14.81 20.77 29.73
CA ASN A 402 16.18 20.98 29.28
C ASN A 402 17.20 20.04 29.95
N THR A 403 16.78 18.79 30.18
CA THR A 403 17.69 17.72 30.60
C THR A 403 18.33 17.08 29.38
N MET A 404 19.64 16.94 29.39
CA MET A 404 20.41 16.22 28.37
C MET A 404 21.18 15.08 29.05
N ILE A 405 21.10 13.89 28.47
CA ILE A 405 21.96 12.76 28.82
C ILE A 405 22.73 12.42 27.55
N ASP A 406 24.05 12.29 27.65
CA ASP A 406 24.94 11.95 26.54
C ASP A 406 25.88 10.85 27.02
N THR A 407 25.94 9.70 26.35
CA THR A 407 26.89 8.65 26.73
C THR A 407 28.21 8.69 25.97
N GLU A 408 28.30 9.53 24.94
CA GLU A 408 29.52 9.82 24.15
C GLU A 408 30.04 8.63 23.31
N ASP A 409 31.22 8.06 23.59
CA ASP A 409 31.85 7.05 22.70
C ASP A 409 31.91 5.68 23.42
N GLY A 410 31.28 4.65 22.85
CA GLY A 410 31.33 3.28 23.34
C GLY A 410 30.06 2.48 23.04
N ASP A 411 30.03 1.19 23.42
CA ASP A 411 28.82 0.37 23.25
C ASP A 411 27.91 0.57 24.47
N ASP A 412 27.04 1.58 24.43
CA ASP A 412 26.32 2.05 25.61
C ASP A 412 24.95 1.39 25.83
N THR A 413 24.47 1.43 27.08
CA THR A 413 23.13 0.97 27.43
C THR A 413 22.38 1.97 28.31
N VAL A 414 21.27 2.49 27.79
CA VAL A 414 20.36 3.36 28.54
C VAL A 414 19.03 2.66 28.83
N ASN A 415 18.66 2.55 30.11
CA ASN A 415 17.41 1.94 30.58
C ASN A 415 16.45 2.99 31.16
N PHE A 416 15.42 3.37 30.40
CA PHE A 416 14.44 4.39 30.79
C PHE A 416 13.15 3.78 31.37
N ALA A 417 12.97 3.87 32.69
CA ALA A 417 11.79 3.47 33.45
C ALA A 417 11.11 4.64 34.20
N GLY A 418 11.61 5.86 34.00
CA GLY A 418 11.25 7.06 34.76
C GLY A 418 10.11 7.88 34.15
N GLU A 419 10.06 9.16 34.50
CA GLU A 419 9.09 10.13 33.97
C GLU A 419 9.81 11.26 33.21
N THR A 420 9.40 11.55 31.97
CA THR A 420 9.75 12.82 31.32
C THR A 420 8.76 13.91 31.72
N SER A 421 9.06 14.60 32.82
CA SER A 421 8.22 15.68 33.34
C SER A 421 8.42 17.00 32.56
N GLY A 422 9.54 17.14 31.84
CA GLY A 422 9.89 18.24 30.95
C GLY A 422 10.43 17.79 29.59
N TYR A 423 10.83 18.74 28.73
CA TYR A 423 11.49 18.42 27.46
C TYR A 423 12.91 17.91 27.71
N ALA A 424 13.17 16.63 27.39
CA ALA A 424 14.45 15.98 27.61
C ALA A 424 15.02 15.38 26.30
N ALA A 425 16.34 15.21 26.25
CA ALA A 425 17.06 14.55 25.19
C ALA A 425 18.04 13.52 25.76
N ILE A 426 18.18 12.39 25.08
CA ILE A 426 19.17 11.35 25.37
C ILE A 426 19.91 11.06 24.07
N ASN A 427 21.24 11.18 24.07
CA ASN A 427 22.10 10.75 22.98
C ASN A 427 22.99 9.62 23.49
N THR A 428 23.27 8.61 22.66
CA THR A 428 24.22 7.56 23.04
C THR A 428 25.57 7.67 22.32
N GLY A 429 25.59 8.14 21.08
CA GLY A 429 26.79 8.68 20.46
C GLY A 429 27.44 7.75 19.44
N LEU A 430 28.70 7.36 19.61
CA LEU A 430 29.39 6.44 18.69
C LEU A 430 29.52 5.06 19.33
N GLY A 431 29.05 4.02 18.65
CA GLY A 431 29.19 2.64 19.09
C GLY A 431 27.87 1.88 18.95
N LYS A 432 27.86 0.59 19.31
CA LYS A 432 26.65 -0.24 19.15
C LYS A 432 25.76 -0.10 20.36
N ASP A 433 24.90 0.90 20.33
CA ASP A 433 24.16 1.32 21.51
C ASP A 433 22.84 0.58 21.69
N THR A 434 22.39 0.54 22.94
CA THR A 434 21.10 -0.04 23.31
C THR A 434 20.27 0.92 24.16
N PHE A 435 19.15 1.40 23.61
CA PHE A 435 18.16 2.18 24.35
C PHE A 435 16.91 1.35 24.68
N ASN A 436 16.64 1.16 25.97
CA ASN A 436 15.47 0.42 26.46
C ASN A 436 14.45 1.37 27.08
N ILE A 437 13.22 1.39 26.54
CA ILE A 437 12.06 1.94 27.23
C ILE A 437 11.42 0.82 28.04
N GLU A 438 11.59 0.88 29.35
CA GLU A 438 11.13 -0.11 30.31
C GLU A 438 9.63 0.02 30.63
N SER A 439 9.06 -1.07 31.15
CA SER A 439 7.69 -1.07 31.67
C SER A 439 7.53 -0.03 32.80
N GLY A 440 6.53 0.84 32.67
CA GLY A 440 6.24 1.89 33.66
C GLY A 440 6.79 3.27 33.30
N ALA A 441 7.61 3.39 32.24
CA ALA A 441 8.03 4.68 31.70
C ALA A 441 6.82 5.58 31.39
N THR A 442 6.90 6.85 31.81
CA THR A 442 5.81 7.83 31.69
C THR A 442 6.27 9.06 30.89
N PHE A 443 5.54 9.38 29.82
CA PHE A 443 5.87 10.50 28.93
C PHE A 443 4.91 11.68 29.13
N SER A 444 5.10 12.45 30.21
CA SER A 444 4.30 13.66 30.48
C SER A 444 4.65 14.79 29.49
N LYS A 445 5.85 14.74 28.91
CA LYS A 445 6.41 15.67 27.91
C LYS A 445 7.25 14.91 26.88
N PHE A 446 7.70 15.62 25.86
CA PHE A 446 8.48 15.10 24.75
C PHE A 446 9.87 14.59 25.19
N LEU A 447 10.22 13.38 24.75
CA LEU A 447 11.57 12.83 24.80
C LEU A 447 12.15 12.74 23.39
N ARG A 448 13.35 13.27 23.18
CA ARG A 448 14.19 12.94 22.02
C ARG A 448 15.21 11.88 22.38
N VAL A 449 15.39 10.89 21.51
CA VAL A 449 16.45 9.88 21.59
C VAL A 449 17.20 9.86 20.27
N ASP A 450 18.52 9.82 20.30
CA ASP A 450 19.41 9.78 19.14
C ASP A 450 20.54 8.79 19.46
N THR A 451 20.63 7.63 18.80
CA THR A 451 21.69 6.66 19.14
C THR A 451 22.99 6.89 18.37
N GLY A 452 22.94 7.32 17.12
CA GLY A 452 24.09 7.95 16.44
C GLY A 452 24.57 7.20 15.21
N GLU A 453 25.84 6.84 15.15
CA GLU A 453 26.39 5.98 14.09
C GLU A 453 26.66 4.59 14.67
N ASP A 454 26.74 3.57 13.80
CA ASP A 454 26.88 2.14 14.09
C ASP A 454 25.56 1.37 14.33
N ASP A 455 25.66 0.04 14.50
CA ASP A 455 24.49 -0.86 14.51
C ASP A 455 23.75 -0.80 15.87
N ASP A 456 22.73 0.04 15.96
CA ASP A 456 22.06 0.35 17.22
C ASP A 456 20.80 -0.49 17.48
N THR A 457 20.37 -0.53 18.75
CA THR A 457 19.16 -1.25 19.16
C THR A 457 18.24 -0.39 20.04
N ILE A 458 16.99 -0.22 19.60
CA ILE A 458 15.91 0.37 20.39
C ILE A 458 14.93 -0.72 20.83
N ASN A 459 14.63 -0.81 22.11
CA ASN A 459 13.61 -1.71 22.64
C ASN A 459 12.51 -0.95 23.40
N ILE A 460 11.30 -0.94 22.86
CA ILE A 460 10.09 -0.50 23.57
C ILE A 460 9.44 -1.73 24.20
N LYS A 461 9.74 -1.99 25.48
CA LYS A 461 9.36 -3.25 26.14
C LYS A 461 7.86 -3.34 26.43
N ASN A 462 7.38 -4.56 26.61
CA ASN A 462 5.98 -4.81 26.98
C ASN A 462 5.59 -4.06 28.26
N GLY A 463 4.46 -3.34 28.23
CA GLY A 463 3.99 -2.48 29.32
C GLY A 463 4.52 -1.05 29.28
N ALA A 464 5.48 -0.73 28.40
CA ALA A 464 5.86 0.65 28.10
C ALA A 464 4.82 1.32 27.19
N ASN A 465 4.62 2.63 27.36
CA ASN A 465 3.72 3.44 26.53
C ASN A 465 4.48 4.67 26.02
N LEU A 466 4.98 4.61 24.78
CA LEU A 466 5.52 5.78 24.09
C LEU A 466 4.35 6.61 23.56
N SER A 467 4.01 7.69 24.27
CA SER A 467 2.89 8.58 23.91
C SER A 467 3.30 9.93 23.33
N TRP A 468 4.58 10.32 23.48
CA TRP A 468 5.14 11.50 22.85
C TRP A 468 6.68 11.46 22.82
N GLY A 469 7.27 11.13 21.67
CA GLY A 469 8.72 11.17 21.48
C GLY A 469 9.17 11.05 20.02
N ASP A 470 10.44 11.39 19.78
CA ASP A 470 11.17 11.24 18.51
C ASP A 470 12.42 10.38 18.81
N ILE A 471 12.52 9.22 18.16
CA ILE A 471 13.64 8.29 18.34
C ILE A 471 14.35 8.15 16.99
N LYS A 472 15.65 8.36 16.99
CA LYS A 472 16.52 8.19 15.82
C LYS A 472 17.63 7.21 16.15
N THR A 473 17.90 6.29 15.23
CA THR A 473 19.06 5.41 15.38
C THR A 473 20.25 5.90 14.57
N GLY A 474 20.05 6.36 13.34
CA GLY A 474 21.03 7.16 12.62
C GLY A 474 21.64 6.40 11.45
N ALA A 475 22.93 6.07 11.48
CA ALA A 475 23.57 5.35 10.38
C ALA A 475 24.15 4.02 10.86
N GLY A 476 23.68 2.90 10.32
CA GLY A 476 24.04 1.58 10.83
C GLY A 476 23.04 0.52 10.38
N LYS A 477 23.23 -0.74 10.75
CA LYS A 477 22.19 -1.77 10.61
C LYS A 477 21.39 -1.83 11.89
N ASP A 478 20.42 -0.95 11.99
CA ASP A 478 19.73 -0.70 13.25
C ASP A 478 18.56 -1.66 13.46
N THR A 479 18.26 -1.91 14.73
CA THR A 479 17.17 -2.79 15.14
C THR A 479 16.20 -2.07 16.07
N VAL A 480 14.95 -1.95 15.65
CA VAL A 480 13.87 -1.40 16.50
C VAL A 480 12.88 -2.50 16.87
N ASN A 481 12.73 -2.77 18.17
CA ASN A 481 11.76 -3.72 18.70
C ASN A 481 10.65 -3.00 19.47
N ILE A 482 9.41 -3.09 18.98
CA ILE A 482 8.23 -2.50 19.60
C ILE A 482 7.37 -3.63 20.19
N ASP A 483 7.65 -4.03 21.44
CA ASP A 483 6.84 -4.99 22.21
C ASP A 483 5.73 -4.31 23.02
N GLY A 484 5.92 -3.03 23.36
CA GLY A 484 4.98 -2.19 24.09
C GLY A 484 4.00 -1.44 23.18
N ASN A 485 3.53 -0.29 23.66
CA ASN A 485 2.59 0.56 22.93
C ASN A 485 3.27 1.83 22.42
N MET A 486 3.08 2.15 21.14
CA MET A 486 3.44 3.43 20.52
C MET A 486 2.15 4.09 20.03
N ILE A 487 1.55 4.95 20.86
CA ILE A 487 0.22 5.50 20.62
C ILE A 487 0.30 7.03 20.51
N GLY A 488 0.19 7.53 19.29
CA GLY A 488 0.17 8.96 19.00
C GLY A 488 -1.24 9.55 19.06
N ASN A 489 -1.33 10.87 19.15
CA ASN A 489 -2.55 11.63 18.93
C ASN A 489 -2.29 12.83 17.98
N PRO A 490 -3.32 13.48 17.41
CA PRO A 490 -3.12 14.54 16.42
C PRO A 490 -2.30 15.75 16.89
N ASN A 491 -2.16 15.97 18.20
CA ASN A 491 -1.32 17.05 18.74
C ASN A 491 0.10 16.57 19.08
N HIS A 492 0.28 15.28 19.38
CA HIS A 492 1.54 14.67 19.78
C HIS A 492 1.63 13.29 19.11
N PHE A 493 2.26 13.23 17.93
CA PHE A 493 2.57 11.96 17.28
C PHE A 493 3.94 11.45 17.73
N ASN A 494 4.14 10.15 17.64
CA ASN A 494 5.44 9.52 17.86
C ASN A 494 6.11 9.31 16.51
N GLU A 495 7.43 9.49 16.45
CA GLU A 495 8.24 9.18 15.28
C GLU A 495 9.40 8.29 15.70
N ILE A 496 9.63 7.22 14.95
CA ILE A 496 10.85 6.43 15.00
C ILE A 496 11.44 6.46 13.58
N SER A 497 12.72 6.81 13.47
CA SER A 497 13.45 6.85 12.19
C SER A 497 14.76 6.09 12.34
N THR A 498 15.01 5.09 11.51
CA THR A 498 16.27 4.34 11.60
C THR A 498 17.40 4.96 10.80
N GLY A 499 17.12 5.56 9.65
CA GLY A 499 18.09 6.41 8.94
C GLY A 499 18.78 5.67 7.80
N ASN A 500 20.11 5.59 7.79
CA ASN A 500 20.85 4.97 6.68
C ASN A 500 21.37 3.58 7.07
N GLY A 501 21.01 2.56 6.31
CA GLY A 501 21.54 1.21 6.43
C GLY A 501 20.47 0.14 6.26
N ASP A 502 20.85 -1.14 6.36
CA ASP A 502 19.87 -2.22 6.18
C ASP A 502 19.17 -2.50 7.53
N ASP A 503 18.10 -1.76 7.81
CA ASP A 503 17.47 -1.72 9.12
C ASP A 503 16.38 -2.77 9.33
N THR A 504 16.17 -3.18 10.56
CA THR A 504 15.13 -4.14 10.95
C THR A 504 14.16 -3.56 11.97
N ILE A 505 12.87 -3.54 11.64
CA ILE A 505 11.82 -3.04 12.53
C ILE A 505 10.84 -4.18 12.87
N ASN A 506 10.72 -4.48 14.16
CA ASN A 506 9.84 -5.52 14.69
C ASN A 506 8.68 -4.90 15.48
N ILE A 507 7.47 -4.94 14.93
CA ILE A 507 6.25 -4.46 15.58
C ILE A 507 5.52 -5.66 16.22
N ASN A 508 5.82 -5.97 17.47
CA ASN A 508 5.19 -7.07 18.21
C ASN A 508 4.00 -6.62 19.09
N GLY A 509 3.99 -5.35 19.51
CA GLY A 509 3.00 -4.73 20.37
C GLY A 509 1.92 -3.96 19.59
N HIS A 510 1.60 -2.73 20.01
CA HIS A 510 0.55 -1.90 19.40
C HIS A 510 1.08 -0.54 18.95
N VAL A 511 1.04 -0.29 17.64
CA VAL A 511 1.31 1.02 17.04
C VAL A 511 -0.01 1.62 16.59
N SER A 512 -0.34 2.81 17.10
CA SER A 512 -1.63 3.46 16.85
C SER A 512 -1.53 4.98 16.79
N GLY A 513 -2.62 5.61 16.38
CA GLY A 513 -2.69 7.04 16.13
C GLY A 513 -1.81 7.45 14.94
N GLU A 514 -1.64 8.73 14.71
CA GLU A 514 -0.81 9.26 13.60
C GLU A 514 0.71 9.05 13.82
N SER A 515 1.09 8.00 14.56
CA SER A 515 2.47 7.55 14.77
C SER A 515 3.13 7.17 13.45
N ARG A 516 4.43 7.42 13.34
CA ARG A 516 5.24 7.20 12.15
C ARG A 516 6.45 6.35 12.46
N ILE A 517 6.71 5.40 11.59
CA ILE A 517 7.88 4.54 11.62
C ILE A 517 8.54 4.68 10.25
N LYS A 518 9.81 5.06 10.22
CA LYS A 518 10.58 5.27 9.00
C LYS A 518 11.84 4.42 9.07
N ALA A 519 12.01 3.53 8.10
CA ALA A 519 13.21 2.73 8.00
C ALA A 519 14.34 3.45 7.21
N GLY A 520 14.02 4.53 6.48
CA GLY A 520 15.04 5.33 5.78
C GLY A 520 15.68 4.63 4.58
N GLU A 521 16.94 4.97 4.27
CA GLU A 521 17.68 4.46 3.10
C GLU A 521 18.29 3.08 3.38
N GLY A 522 18.01 2.07 2.55
CA GLY A 522 18.66 0.76 2.63
C GLY A 522 17.72 -0.40 2.30
N ASN A 523 18.21 -1.64 2.39
CA ASN A 523 17.35 -2.83 2.20
C ASN A 523 16.70 -3.19 3.53
N ASN A 524 15.63 -2.51 3.85
CA ASN A 524 15.03 -2.58 5.17
C ASN A 524 14.05 -3.75 5.29
N THR A 525 13.89 -4.27 6.50
CA THR A 525 12.91 -5.32 6.78
C THR A 525 11.97 -4.91 7.91
N VAL A 526 10.67 -4.87 7.63
CA VAL A 526 9.62 -4.56 8.61
C VAL A 526 8.76 -5.80 8.88
N TYR A 527 8.72 -6.22 10.13
CA TYR A 527 7.83 -7.28 10.62
C TYR A 527 6.67 -6.70 11.41
N VAL A 528 5.45 -6.89 10.93
CA VAL A 528 4.22 -6.64 11.68
C VAL A 528 3.74 -7.96 12.29
N ARG A 529 3.91 -8.11 13.61
CA ARG A 529 3.48 -9.28 14.40
C ARG A 529 2.37 -8.95 15.41
N GLY A 530 2.24 -7.68 15.77
CA GLY A 530 1.23 -7.14 16.66
C GLY A 530 0.11 -6.41 15.92
N THR A 531 -0.30 -5.25 16.43
CA THR A 531 -1.37 -4.42 15.85
C THR A 531 -0.83 -3.07 15.36
N VAL A 532 -1.18 -2.69 14.13
CA VAL A 532 -0.96 -1.37 13.55
C VAL A 532 -2.33 -0.82 13.12
N ASP A 533 -2.81 0.22 13.80
CA ASP A 533 -4.12 0.84 13.53
C ASP A 533 -4.13 2.37 13.69
N GLY A 534 -5.32 3.00 13.62
CA GLY A 534 -5.48 4.41 13.97
C GLY A 534 -4.79 5.43 13.05
N LYS A 535 -4.58 5.09 11.77
CA LYS A 535 -3.83 5.87 10.77
C LYS A 535 -2.32 5.93 10.99
N ALA A 536 -1.76 4.93 11.68
CA ALA A 536 -0.32 4.77 11.77
C ALA A 536 0.31 4.63 10.36
N ARG A 537 1.52 5.17 10.19
CA ARG A 537 2.26 5.14 8.93
C ARG A 537 3.59 4.41 9.10
N ILE A 538 3.87 3.51 8.19
CA ILE A 538 5.14 2.81 8.05
C ILE A 538 5.73 3.19 6.69
N GLU A 539 6.92 3.76 6.69
CA GLU A 539 7.73 4.06 5.52
C GLU A 539 8.91 3.08 5.56
N ALA A 540 8.79 1.95 4.85
CA ALA A 540 9.76 0.87 4.91
C ALA A 540 11.00 1.12 4.04
N GLY A 541 10.95 2.07 3.10
CA GLY A 541 12.10 2.46 2.28
C GLY A 541 11.94 3.87 1.73
N ASP A 542 13.00 4.35 1.08
CA ASP A 542 13.08 5.68 0.51
C ASP A 542 12.51 5.72 -0.91
N VAL A 543 11.70 6.73 -1.21
CA VAL A 543 10.99 6.91 -2.48
C VAL A 543 11.91 7.31 -3.64
N ASP A 544 13.10 7.85 -3.34
CA ASP A 544 14.02 8.39 -4.34
C ASP A 544 15.15 7.41 -4.72
N ASN A 545 15.09 6.14 -4.27
CA ASN A 545 16.21 5.19 -4.38
C ASN A 545 15.83 3.81 -4.97
N ASP A 546 15.84 3.71 -6.30
CA ASP A 546 15.47 2.49 -7.03
C ASP A 546 16.44 1.29 -6.86
N ASP A 547 17.64 1.52 -6.29
CA ASP A 547 18.67 0.48 -6.10
C ASP A 547 18.48 -0.33 -4.81
N LYS A 548 17.52 0.02 -3.94
CA LYS A 548 17.28 -0.61 -2.64
C LYS A 548 15.98 -1.40 -2.64
N HIS A 549 15.94 -2.48 -1.87
CA HIS A 549 14.85 -3.45 -1.91
C HIS A 549 14.43 -3.79 -0.49
N SER A 550 13.24 -3.38 -0.10
CA SER A 550 12.69 -3.52 1.24
C SER A 550 11.68 -4.65 1.33
N GLU A 551 11.55 -5.23 2.51
CA GLU A 551 10.64 -6.33 2.79
C GLU A 551 9.61 -5.97 3.87
N LEU A 552 8.34 -6.24 3.61
CA LEU A 552 7.25 -6.14 4.58
C LEU A 552 6.66 -7.51 4.88
N HIS A 553 6.68 -7.91 6.15
CA HIS A 553 6.10 -9.17 6.64
C HIS A 553 4.93 -8.89 7.58
N ILE A 554 3.70 -9.10 7.11
CA ILE A 554 2.51 -9.12 7.95
C ILE A 554 2.26 -10.57 8.40
N GLU A 555 2.66 -10.87 9.62
CA GLU A 555 2.72 -12.22 10.17
C GLU A 555 1.35 -12.78 10.61
N SER A 556 1.31 -14.09 10.85
CA SER A 556 0.10 -14.75 11.39
C SER A 556 -0.26 -14.18 12.76
N GLY A 557 -1.52 -13.81 12.97
CA GLY A 557 -2.00 -13.15 14.19
C GLY A 557 -1.86 -11.63 14.21
N ALA A 558 -1.12 -11.05 13.25
CA ALA A 558 -0.95 -9.61 13.15
C ALA A 558 -2.20 -8.90 12.61
N THR A 559 -2.37 -7.62 12.96
CA THR A 559 -3.44 -6.76 12.47
C THR A 559 -2.88 -5.50 11.84
N LEU A 560 -3.26 -5.20 10.60
CA LEU A 560 -3.02 -3.93 9.93
C LEU A 560 -4.36 -3.33 9.54
N SER A 561 -4.78 -2.24 10.20
CA SER A 561 -6.15 -1.73 10.03
C SER A 561 -6.34 -0.23 10.30
N GLY A 562 -7.59 0.23 10.38
CA GLY A 562 -7.94 1.54 10.93
C GLY A 562 -7.44 2.75 10.13
N GLY A 563 -7.25 2.60 8.81
CA GLY A 563 -6.72 3.62 7.92
C GLY A 563 -5.20 3.73 7.95
N SER A 564 -4.50 2.74 8.50
CA SER A 564 -3.03 2.70 8.50
C SER A 564 -2.47 2.47 7.10
N SER A 565 -1.27 2.96 6.86
CA SER A 565 -0.60 2.84 5.57
C SER A 565 0.83 2.33 5.69
N VAL A 566 1.24 1.50 4.74
CA VAL A 566 2.64 1.13 4.51
C VAL A 566 3.06 1.63 3.13
N SER A 567 4.24 2.24 3.04
CA SER A 567 4.90 2.64 1.79
C SER A 567 6.25 1.94 1.74
N MET A 568 6.56 1.23 0.65
CA MET A 568 7.81 0.48 0.53
C MET A 568 8.94 1.32 -0.07
N GLY A 569 8.64 2.27 -0.97
CA GLY A 569 9.60 3.26 -1.46
C GLY A 569 9.91 3.07 -2.94
N GLY A 570 11.16 3.30 -3.34
CA GLY A 570 11.68 2.90 -4.64
C GLY A 570 12.43 1.57 -4.56
N GLY A 571 12.61 0.96 -5.74
CA GLY A 571 13.26 -0.32 -5.99
C GLY A 571 12.34 -1.53 -5.83
N ASN A 572 12.86 -2.72 -6.17
CA ASN A 572 12.08 -3.97 -6.23
C ASN A 572 11.76 -4.53 -4.84
N ASP A 573 10.65 -4.10 -4.26
CA ASP A 573 10.21 -4.42 -2.92
C ASP A 573 9.41 -5.73 -2.85
N THR A 574 9.37 -6.34 -1.66
CA THR A 574 8.59 -7.56 -1.44
C THR A 574 7.65 -7.46 -0.24
N ILE A 575 6.37 -7.74 -0.46
CA ILE A 575 5.30 -7.73 0.54
C ILE A 575 4.82 -9.17 0.81
N TYR A 576 4.68 -9.55 2.08
CA TYR A 576 4.12 -10.81 2.52
C TYR A 576 2.91 -10.59 3.44
N ILE A 577 1.71 -10.92 2.96
CA ILE A 577 0.48 -10.97 3.77
C ILE A 577 0.22 -12.43 4.12
N LYS A 578 0.69 -12.87 5.30
CA LYS A 578 0.63 -14.30 5.68
C LYS A 578 -0.74 -14.70 6.21
N LYS A 579 -1.07 -15.98 6.01
CA LYS A 579 -2.32 -16.59 6.48
C LYS A 579 -2.49 -16.43 7.99
N GLY A 580 -3.68 -16.02 8.40
CA GLY A 580 -4.07 -15.75 9.77
C GLY A 580 -3.79 -14.32 10.23
N SER A 581 -3.31 -13.43 9.36
CA SER A 581 -3.30 -11.99 9.61
C SER A 581 -4.71 -11.37 9.43
N SER A 582 -4.88 -10.13 9.89
CA SER A 582 -6.08 -9.32 9.68
C SER A 582 -5.70 -8.00 9.01
N VAL A 583 -5.79 -7.94 7.68
CA VAL A 583 -5.54 -6.72 6.89
C VAL A 583 -6.87 -6.14 6.43
N THR A 584 -7.30 -5.05 7.09
CA THR A 584 -8.63 -4.47 6.86
C THR A 584 -8.65 -2.95 6.91
N SER A 585 -9.22 -2.25 5.93
CA SER A 585 -9.20 -0.77 5.92
C SER A 585 -7.77 -0.21 6.02
N ALA A 586 -6.83 -0.79 5.29
CA ALA A 586 -5.43 -0.39 5.26
C ALA A 586 -4.96 -0.17 3.81
N THR A 587 -3.92 0.65 3.65
CA THR A 587 -3.26 0.87 2.36
C THR A 587 -1.85 0.31 2.41
N ILE A 588 -1.44 -0.44 1.40
CA ILE A 588 -0.06 -0.86 1.20
C ILE A 588 0.33 -0.38 -0.20
N SER A 589 1.36 0.46 -0.28
CA SER A 589 1.94 0.93 -1.53
C SER A 589 3.34 0.35 -1.66
N ALA A 590 3.65 -0.33 -2.75
CA ALA A 590 5.02 -0.78 -3.00
C ALA A 590 5.86 0.41 -3.49
N GLY A 591 5.57 0.96 -4.66
CA GLY A 591 6.09 2.26 -5.10
C GLY A 591 6.67 2.18 -6.50
N HIS A 592 7.93 2.59 -6.71
CA HIS A 592 8.59 2.44 -8.01
C HIS A 592 9.50 1.21 -7.98
N GLY A 593 9.47 0.35 -8.98
CA GLY A 593 10.24 -0.90 -9.00
C GLY A 593 9.39 -2.05 -9.53
N ASN A 594 10.03 -3.19 -9.81
CA ASN A 594 9.32 -4.43 -10.15
C ASN A 594 9.03 -5.18 -8.85
N ASP A 595 7.87 -4.91 -8.27
CA ASP A 595 7.52 -5.29 -6.91
C ASP A 595 6.77 -6.63 -6.85
N ILE A 596 6.89 -7.31 -5.71
CA ILE A 596 6.25 -8.61 -5.49
C ILE A 596 5.37 -8.59 -4.23
N ALA A 597 4.07 -8.85 -4.36
CA ALA A 597 3.19 -9.09 -3.23
C ALA A 597 2.72 -10.55 -3.15
N ASN A 598 3.00 -11.22 -2.04
CA ASN A 598 2.55 -12.57 -1.74
C ASN A 598 1.36 -12.52 -0.76
N VAL A 599 0.16 -12.79 -1.25
CA VAL A 599 -1.10 -12.59 -0.51
C VAL A 599 -1.76 -13.93 -0.19
N ASP A 600 -1.70 -14.29 1.09
CA ASP A 600 -2.04 -15.62 1.61
C ASP A 600 -3.32 -15.63 2.47
N GLU A 601 -4.01 -14.49 2.57
CA GLU A 601 -5.18 -14.21 3.42
C GLU A 601 -6.24 -13.38 2.70
N ASN A 602 -7.48 -13.39 3.23
CA ASN A 602 -8.58 -12.58 2.72
C ASN A 602 -8.35 -11.08 2.97
N LEU A 603 -8.81 -10.23 2.04
CA LEU A 603 -8.71 -8.78 2.13
C LEU A 603 -10.09 -8.13 2.25
N TYR A 604 -10.25 -7.16 3.16
CA TYR A 604 -11.51 -6.44 3.38
C TYR A 604 -11.29 -4.93 3.48
N MET A 605 -11.83 -4.17 2.51
CA MET A 605 -11.60 -2.72 2.40
C MET A 605 -10.11 -2.34 2.37
N THR A 606 -9.27 -3.19 1.80
CA THR A 606 -7.82 -2.96 1.69
C THR A 606 -7.50 -2.34 0.34
N ASN A 607 -6.52 -1.44 0.29
CA ASN A 607 -5.93 -0.95 -0.95
C ASN A 607 -4.49 -1.46 -1.05
N ILE A 608 -4.19 -2.28 -2.05
CA ILE A 608 -2.83 -2.66 -2.41
C ILE A 608 -2.53 -1.95 -3.73
N ASN A 609 -1.54 -1.07 -3.73
CA ASN A 609 -1.04 -0.36 -4.89
C ASN A 609 0.40 -0.79 -5.16
N MET A 610 0.68 -1.42 -6.30
CA MET A 610 2.02 -1.90 -6.61
C MET A 610 2.87 -0.73 -7.11
N GLY A 611 2.42 0.03 -8.11
CA GLY A 611 2.87 1.39 -8.32
C GLY A 611 3.43 1.62 -9.71
N GLY A 612 4.73 1.57 -9.92
CA GLY A 612 5.33 1.76 -11.23
C GLY A 612 6.45 0.76 -11.49
N GLY A 613 6.34 -0.05 -12.55
CA GLY A 613 7.26 -1.13 -12.87
C GLY A 613 6.49 -2.39 -13.26
N ASP A 614 7.19 -3.46 -13.68
CA ASP A 614 6.52 -4.71 -14.04
C ASP A 614 6.28 -5.54 -12.75
N ASP A 615 5.08 -5.44 -12.19
CA ASP A 615 4.71 -5.90 -10.86
C ASP A 615 4.10 -7.31 -10.85
N THR A 616 4.15 -7.98 -9.69
CA THR A 616 3.60 -9.33 -9.53
C THR A 616 2.88 -9.50 -8.20
N ILE A 617 1.60 -9.94 -8.25
CA ILE A 617 0.87 -10.37 -7.05
C ILE A 617 0.58 -11.87 -7.09
N ASN A 618 1.17 -12.60 -6.15
CA ASN A 618 0.94 -14.02 -5.93
C ASN A 618 -0.18 -14.24 -4.91
N PHE A 619 -1.39 -14.50 -5.40
CA PHE A 619 -2.52 -14.86 -4.53
C PHE A 619 -2.57 -16.35 -4.22
N LYS A 620 -2.83 -16.68 -2.95
CA LYS A 620 -3.17 -18.04 -2.54
C LYS A 620 -4.56 -18.43 -3.02
N LYS A 621 -4.66 -19.61 -3.62
CA LYS A 621 -5.96 -20.16 -4.05
C LYS A 621 -6.95 -20.24 -2.88
N GLY A 622 -8.17 -19.77 -3.12
CA GLY A 622 -9.30 -19.86 -2.19
C GLY A 622 -9.48 -18.65 -1.26
N ILE A 623 -8.72 -17.57 -1.45
CA ILE A 623 -8.96 -16.31 -0.74
C ILE A 623 -10.08 -15.49 -1.41
N THR A 624 -10.66 -14.59 -0.62
CA THR A 624 -11.68 -13.63 -1.02
C THR A 624 -11.15 -12.21 -0.88
N ILE A 625 -11.39 -11.39 -1.90
CA ILE A 625 -11.12 -9.96 -1.97
C ILE A 625 -12.47 -9.24 -1.89
N GLU A 626 -12.73 -8.55 -0.79
CA GLU A 626 -14.02 -7.91 -0.53
C GLU A 626 -13.86 -6.39 -0.39
N LYS A 627 -14.60 -5.60 -1.19
CA LYS A 627 -14.57 -4.12 -1.17
C LYS A 627 -13.16 -3.51 -1.23
N SER A 628 -12.21 -4.28 -1.76
CA SER A 628 -10.78 -3.94 -1.77
C SER A 628 -10.37 -3.54 -3.18
N LEU A 629 -9.38 -2.67 -3.27
CA LEU A 629 -8.74 -2.27 -4.51
C LEU A 629 -7.39 -2.97 -4.59
N ILE A 630 -7.16 -3.69 -5.68
CA ILE A 630 -5.86 -4.20 -6.09
C ILE A 630 -5.48 -3.41 -7.33
N ASP A 631 -4.47 -2.56 -7.20
CA ASP A 631 -4.00 -1.64 -8.24
C ASP A 631 -2.56 -2.01 -8.56
N PHE A 632 -2.29 -2.40 -9.81
CA PHE A 632 -0.93 -2.70 -10.24
C PHE A 632 -0.17 -1.42 -10.64
N GLY A 633 -0.86 -0.39 -11.13
CA GLY A 633 -0.23 0.89 -11.45
C GLY A 633 0.39 0.92 -12.85
N GLU A 634 1.43 1.72 -13.08
CA GLU A 634 2.11 1.85 -14.39
C GLU A 634 3.05 0.66 -14.64
N GLY A 635 3.11 0.11 -15.84
CA GLY A 635 4.01 -0.99 -16.19
C GLY A 635 3.36 -1.97 -17.15
N ASN A 636 4.11 -2.95 -17.68
CA ASN A 636 3.49 -4.00 -18.49
C ASN A 636 3.25 -5.23 -17.60
N ASP A 637 2.14 -5.21 -16.86
CA ASP A 637 1.88 -6.19 -15.83
C ASP A 637 1.32 -7.51 -16.37
N THR A 638 1.78 -8.62 -15.78
CA THR A 638 1.17 -9.94 -16.03
C THR A 638 0.42 -10.40 -14.79
N ILE A 639 -0.91 -10.31 -14.85
CA ILE A 639 -1.82 -10.49 -13.71
C ILE A 639 -2.52 -11.85 -13.79
N ASP A 640 -2.03 -12.84 -13.05
CA ASP A 640 -2.60 -14.20 -13.01
C ASP A 640 -3.57 -14.41 -11.82
N ILE A 641 -4.88 -14.35 -12.08
CA ILE A 641 -5.95 -14.54 -11.08
C ILE A 641 -6.50 -15.97 -11.13
N ASN A 642 -5.99 -16.86 -10.27
CA ASN A 642 -6.35 -18.28 -10.24
C ASN A 642 -6.95 -18.77 -8.92
N GLY A 643 -8.26 -19.06 -8.90
CA GLY A 643 -8.94 -19.58 -7.71
C GLY A 643 -9.31 -18.51 -6.67
N ILE A 644 -9.53 -17.27 -7.10
CA ILE A 644 -9.77 -16.10 -6.23
C ILE A 644 -11.21 -15.62 -6.37
N THR A 645 -11.81 -15.13 -5.29
CA THR A 645 -13.17 -14.52 -5.32
C THR A 645 -13.10 -13.02 -5.06
N PHE A 646 -13.47 -12.19 -6.04
CA PHE A 646 -13.69 -10.75 -5.87
C PHE A 646 -15.19 -10.51 -5.65
N THR A 647 -15.55 -9.76 -4.60
CA THR A 647 -16.96 -9.54 -4.22
C THR A 647 -17.22 -8.18 -3.59
N ASN A 648 -18.51 -7.79 -3.53
CA ASN A 648 -19.02 -6.56 -2.94
C ASN A 648 -18.35 -5.27 -3.46
N GLY A 649 -18.10 -5.17 -4.75
CA GLY A 649 -17.44 -3.98 -5.33
C GLY A 649 -15.94 -3.98 -5.14
N ALA A 650 -15.31 -5.15 -5.04
CA ALA A 650 -13.85 -5.25 -5.16
C ALA A 650 -13.42 -4.92 -6.61
N GLU A 651 -12.27 -4.27 -6.74
CA GLU A 651 -11.76 -3.79 -8.02
C GLU A 651 -10.32 -4.27 -8.23
N LEU A 652 -10.04 -4.75 -9.43
CA LEU A 652 -8.71 -5.04 -9.96
C LEU A 652 -8.40 -3.99 -11.03
N ARG A 653 -7.28 -3.29 -10.88
CA ARG A 653 -6.77 -2.32 -11.85
C ARG A 653 -5.37 -2.67 -12.30
N ALA A 654 -5.12 -2.40 -13.57
CA ALA A 654 -3.81 -2.36 -14.20
C ALA A 654 -3.77 -0.98 -14.91
N GLY A 655 -2.76 -0.14 -14.68
CA GLY A 655 -2.69 1.26 -15.14
C GLY A 655 -3.24 2.35 -14.18
N VAL A 656 -2.75 3.60 -14.33
CA VAL A 656 -3.00 4.72 -13.38
C VAL A 656 -3.96 5.84 -13.83
N SER A 657 -4.34 5.91 -15.11
CA SER A 657 -5.07 7.08 -15.66
C SER A 657 -6.29 6.71 -16.51
N ASP A 658 -7.39 7.46 -16.36
CA ASP A 658 -8.55 7.43 -17.27
C ASP A 658 -8.45 8.50 -18.39
N GLN A 659 -7.30 9.17 -18.51
CA GLN A 659 -7.03 10.18 -19.54
C GLN A 659 -5.93 9.71 -20.50
N PRO A 660 -6.18 9.73 -21.82
CA PRO A 660 -5.15 9.41 -22.80
C PRO A 660 -4.03 10.44 -22.72
N ALA A 661 -2.93 10.09 -22.05
CA ALA A 661 -1.67 10.79 -22.24
C ALA A 661 -1.16 10.36 -23.62
N TRP A 662 -1.03 11.30 -24.56
CA TRP A 662 -0.60 11.02 -25.94
C TRP A 662 0.86 10.50 -26.07
N TYR A 663 1.44 9.93 -25.00
CA TYR A 663 2.86 9.61 -24.86
C TYR A 663 3.25 8.44 -23.93
N SER A 664 2.34 7.66 -23.33
CA SER A 664 2.74 6.43 -22.60
C SER A 664 2.61 5.23 -23.54
N GLY A 665 3.73 4.72 -24.05
CA GLY A 665 3.76 3.59 -24.99
C GLY A 665 4.23 2.28 -24.36
N GLU A 666 4.13 2.15 -23.04
CA GLU A 666 4.68 1.03 -22.25
C GLU A 666 3.78 0.74 -21.02
N ASP A 667 2.50 0.45 -21.24
CA ASP A 667 1.50 0.11 -20.18
C ASP A 667 0.60 -1.05 -20.67
N ASP A 668 1.14 -1.96 -21.49
CA ASP A 668 0.36 -3.03 -22.13
C ASP A 668 0.17 -4.22 -21.16
N ASP A 669 -1.00 -4.31 -20.54
CA ASP A 669 -1.25 -5.27 -19.47
C ASP A 669 -1.84 -6.60 -19.96
N THR A 670 -1.49 -7.69 -19.28
CA THR A 670 -2.08 -9.02 -19.51
C THR A 670 -2.77 -9.56 -18.26
N ILE A 671 -4.11 -9.63 -18.29
CA ILE A 671 -4.94 -10.13 -17.17
C ILE A 671 -5.49 -11.53 -17.49
N ASN A 672 -5.02 -12.55 -16.78
CA ASN A 672 -5.45 -13.94 -16.93
C ASN A 672 -6.36 -14.39 -15.78
N ILE A 673 -7.60 -14.75 -16.07
CA ILE A 673 -8.58 -15.16 -15.07
C ILE A 673 -8.94 -16.64 -15.27
N THR A 674 -8.66 -17.48 -14.28
CA THR A 674 -9.01 -18.92 -14.32
C THR A 674 -9.53 -19.43 -12.98
N ASN A 675 -10.54 -20.29 -12.97
CA ASN A 675 -11.14 -20.82 -11.73
C ASN A 675 -11.54 -19.75 -10.68
N SER A 676 -11.70 -18.50 -11.10
CA SER A 676 -11.91 -17.34 -10.23
C SER A 676 -13.29 -16.76 -10.44
N LYS A 677 -13.83 -16.08 -9.43
CA LYS A 677 -15.17 -15.48 -9.47
C LYS A 677 -15.10 -13.98 -9.20
N PHE A 678 -15.68 -13.18 -10.08
CA PHE A 678 -15.98 -11.77 -9.84
C PHE A 678 -17.49 -11.65 -9.66
N GLU A 679 -17.94 -11.22 -8.49
CA GLU A 679 -19.38 -11.13 -8.17
C GLU A 679 -19.77 -9.83 -7.47
N GLN A 680 -21.08 -9.54 -7.43
CA GLN A 680 -21.66 -8.48 -6.59
C GLN A 680 -21.06 -7.08 -6.88
N ASN A 681 -21.09 -6.67 -8.16
CA ASN A 681 -20.59 -5.40 -8.68
C ASN A 681 -19.07 -5.25 -8.62
N SER A 682 -18.33 -6.36 -8.65
CA SER A 682 -16.86 -6.29 -8.76
C SER A 682 -16.43 -5.84 -10.16
N LYS A 683 -15.19 -5.39 -10.28
CA LYS A 683 -14.69 -4.76 -11.50
C LYS A 683 -13.26 -5.18 -11.83
N ILE A 684 -13.01 -5.36 -13.13
CA ILE A 684 -11.68 -5.43 -13.75
C ILE A 684 -11.57 -4.23 -14.67
N ASP A 685 -10.46 -3.49 -14.61
CA ASP A 685 -10.22 -2.27 -15.37
C ASP A 685 -8.74 -2.20 -15.77
N ALA A 686 -8.41 -2.34 -17.05
CA ALA A 686 -7.02 -2.32 -17.54
C ALA A 686 -6.53 -0.92 -17.96
N LYS A 687 -7.40 0.09 -17.88
CA LYS A 687 -7.06 1.52 -18.01
C LYS A 687 -6.47 1.96 -19.35
N ILE A 688 -5.16 2.04 -19.51
CA ILE A 688 -4.50 2.58 -20.71
C ILE A 688 -3.43 1.57 -21.09
N GLY A 689 -3.37 1.22 -22.37
CA GLY A 689 -2.46 0.19 -22.85
C GLY A 689 -3.10 -0.58 -24.00
N ASP A 690 -2.31 -1.29 -24.80
CA ASP A 690 -2.85 -2.31 -25.69
C ASP A 690 -3.09 -3.60 -24.87
N ASP A 691 -4.18 -3.62 -24.10
CA ASP A 691 -4.37 -4.59 -23.02
C ASP A 691 -4.93 -5.93 -23.51
N THR A 692 -4.59 -7.02 -22.81
CA THR A 692 -5.13 -8.35 -23.05
C THR A 692 -5.83 -8.92 -21.81
N ILE A 693 -7.15 -9.11 -21.87
CA ILE A 693 -7.94 -9.73 -20.80
C ILE A 693 -8.41 -11.12 -21.23
N ASN A 694 -7.94 -12.16 -20.55
CA ASN A 694 -8.26 -13.56 -20.80
C ASN A 694 -9.22 -14.11 -19.72
N ILE A 695 -10.49 -14.28 -20.07
CA ILE A 695 -11.51 -14.93 -19.24
C ILE A 695 -11.50 -16.44 -19.56
N GLY A 696 -10.65 -17.17 -18.84
CA GLY A 696 -10.34 -18.57 -19.09
C GLY A 696 -11.23 -19.59 -18.37
N ALA A 697 -10.85 -20.87 -18.48
CA ALA A 697 -11.62 -21.99 -17.93
C ALA A 697 -11.89 -21.84 -16.41
N GLY A 698 -13.15 -22.04 -16.03
CA GLY A 698 -13.61 -21.94 -14.64
C GLY A 698 -13.78 -20.52 -14.12
N ALA A 699 -13.46 -19.48 -14.92
CA ALA A 699 -13.74 -18.09 -14.57
C ALA A 699 -15.25 -17.80 -14.61
N ILE A 700 -15.74 -17.03 -13.65
CA ILE A 700 -17.15 -16.61 -13.56
C ILE A 700 -17.20 -15.10 -13.31
N ILE A 701 -17.73 -14.34 -14.27
CA ILE A 701 -18.09 -12.93 -14.12
C ILE A 701 -19.60 -12.87 -13.87
N ASP A 702 -20.03 -12.43 -12.69
CA ASP A 702 -21.41 -12.52 -12.18
C ASP A 702 -21.88 -11.16 -11.66
N ASN A 703 -22.82 -10.50 -12.33
CA ASN A 703 -23.22 -9.12 -12.03
C ASN A 703 -22.01 -8.19 -11.78
N SER A 704 -21.03 -8.21 -12.69
CA SER A 704 -19.73 -7.54 -12.54
C SER A 704 -19.25 -6.98 -13.89
N ASN A 705 -18.27 -6.08 -13.85
CA ASN A 705 -17.78 -5.37 -15.04
C ASN A 705 -16.35 -5.78 -15.41
N VAL A 706 -16.09 -5.89 -16.71
CA VAL A 706 -14.75 -5.99 -17.30
C VAL A 706 -14.59 -4.82 -18.25
N ILE A 707 -13.54 -4.02 -18.08
CA ILE A 707 -13.23 -2.87 -18.91
C ILE A 707 -11.78 -3.03 -19.36
N ALA A 708 -11.55 -3.01 -20.67
CA ALA A 708 -10.19 -2.98 -21.20
C ALA A 708 -9.61 -1.57 -20.99
N GLY A 709 -9.88 -0.60 -21.87
CA GLY A 709 -9.50 0.75 -21.51
C GLY A 709 -9.42 1.71 -22.68
N TYR A 710 -8.28 2.38 -22.80
CA TYR A 710 -7.85 3.08 -24.00
C TYR A 710 -6.64 2.36 -24.59
N GLY A 711 -6.73 2.03 -25.87
CA GLY A 711 -5.68 1.35 -26.61
C GLY A 711 -6.31 0.41 -27.62
N SER A 712 -5.51 -0.46 -28.23
CA SER A 712 -5.99 -1.54 -29.09
C SER A 712 -6.12 -2.82 -28.29
N ASP A 713 -7.26 -2.97 -27.62
CA ASP A 713 -7.45 -3.96 -26.58
C ASP A 713 -7.89 -5.33 -27.13
N THR A 714 -7.58 -6.40 -26.41
CA THR A 714 -8.03 -7.76 -26.71
C THR A 714 -8.72 -8.41 -25.51
N ILE A 715 -9.99 -8.78 -25.66
CA ILE A 715 -10.74 -9.55 -24.66
C ILE A 715 -11.05 -10.95 -25.20
N ASN A 716 -10.57 -11.99 -24.51
CA ASN A 716 -10.83 -13.39 -24.84
C ASN A 716 -11.79 -14.03 -23.83
N ILE A 717 -12.86 -14.65 -24.31
CA ILE A 717 -13.87 -15.35 -23.51
C ILE A 717 -13.85 -16.84 -23.92
N ASP A 718 -13.07 -17.62 -23.20
CA ASP A 718 -12.69 -18.98 -23.63
C ASP A 718 -13.61 -20.07 -23.07
N ALA A 719 -13.52 -21.26 -23.67
CA ALA A 719 -14.30 -22.43 -23.27
C ALA A 719 -14.20 -22.73 -21.76
N GLY A 720 -15.37 -22.89 -21.13
CA GLY A 720 -15.49 -23.18 -19.70
C GLY A 720 -15.53 -21.95 -18.79
N SER A 721 -15.47 -20.74 -19.34
CA SER A 721 -15.78 -19.48 -18.64
C SER A 721 -17.29 -19.18 -18.68
N LYS A 722 -17.74 -18.30 -17.77
CA LYS A 722 -19.14 -17.84 -17.67
C LYS A 722 -19.20 -16.32 -17.44
N VAL A 723 -20.03 -15.62 -18.19
CA VAL A 723 -20.38 -14.20 -18.03
C VAL A 723 -21.89 -14.11 -17.84
N ILE A 724 -22.35 -13.82 -16.62
CA ILE A 724 -23.75 -14.05 -16.21
C ILE A 724 -24.37 -12.90 -15.39
N ASN A 725 -25.71 -12.95 -15.28
CA ASN A 725 -26.52 -12.16 -14.33
C ASN A 725 -26.34 -10.63 -14.43
N GLY A 726 -26.36 -10.08 -15.63
CA GLY A 726 -26.24 -8.64 -15.86
C GLY A 726 -24.80 -8.13 -15.87
N SER A 727 -23.83 -9.03 -16.04
CA SER A 727 -22.42 -8.64 -16.22
C SER A 727 -22.23 -7.85 -17.51
N LYS A 728 -21.23 -6.98 -17.50
CA LYS A 728 -20.91 -6.14 -18.66
C LYS A 728 -19.43 -6.23 -19.01
N ILE A 729 -19.16 -6.38 -20.29
CA ILE A 729 -17.81 -6.36 -20.85
C ILE A 729 -17.72 -5.16 -21.77
N TYR A 730 -16.71 -4.35 -21.59
CA TYR A 730 -16.44 -3.16 -22.38
C TYR A 730 -15.06 -3.31 -23.01
N SER A 731 -14.99 -3.25 -24.33
CA SER A 731 -13.69 -3.20 -25.02
C SER A 731 -13.07 -1.80 -25.05
N GLY A 732 -13.66 -0.82 -24.38
CA GLY A 732 -13.08 0.51 -24.19
C GLY A 732 -13.86 1.37 -23.18
N LEU A 733 -13.39 2.58 -22.87
CA LEU A 733 -13.98 3.44 -21.83
C LEU A 733 -15.35 4.06 -22.21
N ASP A 734 -16.31 3.98 -21.29
CA ASP A 734 -17.69 4.52 -21.34
C ASP A 734 -17.87 5.84 -22.11
N ASN A 735 -18.43 5.75 -23.32
CA ASN A 735 -19.19 6.83 -23.97
C ASN A 735 -18.40 8.09 -24.38
N LYS A 736 -17.09 8.00 -24.59
CA LYS A 736 -16.25 9.11 -25.04
C LYS A 736 -15.51 8.76 -26.33
N ASP A 737 -15.33 9.78 -27.18
CA ASP A 737 -14.56 9.68 -28.42
C ASP A 737 -13.09 9.29 -28.11
N GLY A 738 -12.74 8.01 -28.26
CA GLY A 738 -11.36 7.54 -28.35
C GLY A 738 -10.69 8.01 -29.64
N ASP A 739 -9.40 7.72 -29.82
CA ASP A 739 -8.77 7.94 -31.13
C ASP A 739 -9.42 6.96 -32.13
N ARG A 740 -10.00 7.48 -33.22
CA ARG A 740 -10.67 6.68 -34.26
C ARG A 740 -9.74 5.67 -34.96
N ARG A 741 -8.47 5.57 -34.55
CA ARG A 741 -7.43 4.69 -35.11
C ARG A 741 -7.26 3.38 -34.33
N ASP A 742 -7.72 3.32 -33.09
CA ASP A 742 -7.53 2.14 -32.24
C ASP A 742 -8.38 0.97 -32.72
N LEU A 743 -7.89 -0.26 -32.51
CA LEU A 743 -8.55 -1.49 -32.94
C LEU A 743 -8.73 -2.45 -31.77
N ASP A 744 -9.96 -2.54 -31.28
CA ASP A 744 -10.30 -3.48 -30.23
C ASP A 744 -10.73 -4.82 -30.82
N THR A 745 -10.43 -5.90 -30.09
CA THR A 745 -10.76 -7.27 -30.49
C THR A 745 -11.45 -8.00 -29.35
N ILE A 746 -12.64 -8.52 -29.62
CA ILE A 746 -13.38 -9.37 -28.67
C ILE A 746 -13.50 -10.77 -29.27
N ASN A 747 -12.93 -11.79 -28.64
CA ASN A 747 -13.00 -13.17 -29.09
C ASN A 747 -13.82 -14.03 -28.13
N ILE A 748 -14.89 -14.64 -28.63
CA ILE A 748 -15.71 -15.62 -27.89
C ILE A 748 -15.35 -17.02 -28.43
N ASN A 749 -14.54 -17.75 -27.67
CA ASN A 749 -13.94 -19.03 -28.06
C ASN A 749 -14.53 -20.21 -27.25
N GLY A 750 -15.86 -20.26 -27.12
CA GLY A 750 -16.55 -21.35 -26.41
C GLY A 750 -17.08 -20.98 -25.01
N GLY A 751 -16.91 -19.74 -24.56
CA GLY A 751 -17.47 -19.26 -23.30
C GLY A 751 -19.01 -19.21 -23.27
N GLU A 752 -19.58 -19.17 -22.07
CA GLU A 752 -21.02 -19.00 -21.85
C GLU A 752 -21.32 -17.55 -21.46
N ILE A 753 -22.22 -16.88 -22.18
CA ILE A 753 -22.72 -15.54 -21.88
C ILE A 753 -24.23 -15.61 -21.71
N THR A 754 -24.71 -15.36 -20.49
CA THR A 754 -26.13 -15.47 -20.15
C THR A 754 -26.64 -14.22 -19.46
N ASP A 755 -27.75 -13.65 -19.92
CA ASP A 755 -28.38 -12.45 -19.32
C ASP A 755 -27.38 -11.28 -19.14
N SER A 756 -26.45 -11.08 -20.08
CA SER A 756 -25.29 -10.18 -19.93
C SER A 756 -24.99 -9.41 -21.22
N GLU A 757 -24.19 -8.35 -21.13
CA GLU A 757 -23.94 -7.42 -22.23
C GLU A 757 -22.44 -7.30 -22.55
N ILE A 758 -22.12 -7.19 -23.83
CA ILE A 758 -20.81 -6.84 -24.37
C ILE A 758 -21.00 -5.53 -25.13
N HIS A 759 -20.19 -4.54 -24.81
CA HIS A 759 -20.20 -3.20 -25.39
C HIS A 759 -18.87 -3.01 -26.11
N THR A 760 -18.95 -2.67 -27.39
CA THR A 760 -17.80 -2.32 -28.22
C THR A 760 -17.37 -0.87 -27.95
N SER A 761 -16.16 -0.49 -28.36
CA SER A 761 -15.65 0.86 -28.16
C SER A 761 -16.14 1.82 -29.26
N HIS A 762 -15.93 3.13 -29.08
CA HIS A 762 -16.21 4.13 -30.12
C HIS A 762 -15.16 4.11 -31.26
N SER A 763 -14.14 3.25 -31.14
CA SER A 763 -13.09 3.00 -32.12
C SER A 763 -13.48 1.82 -33.01
N LYS A 764 -12.56 1.31 -33.85
CA LYS A 764 -12.90 0.14 -34.68
C LYS A 764 -12.90 -1.10 -33.80
N THR A 765 -13.98 -1.88 -33.76
CA THR A 765 -13.99 -3.14 -33.00
C THR A 765 -14.17 -4.34 -33.91
N THR A 766 -13.37 -5.37 -33.71
CA THR A 766 -13.57 -6.70 -34.30
C THR A 766 -14.10 -7.66 -33.25
N THR A 767 -15.36 -8.09 -33.37
CA THR A 767 -15.95 -9.12 -32.49
C THR A 767 -16.01 -10.46 -33.21
N ASN A 768 -15.30 -11.47 -32.73
CA ASN A 768 -15.28 -12.83 -33.28
C ASN A 768 -16.03 -13.80 -32.36
N ILE A 769 -17.17 -14.32 -32.82
CA ILE A 769 -17.91 -15.40 -32.14
C ILE A 769 -17.50 -16.72 -32.80
N ASN A 770 -16.47 -17.36 -32.27
CA ASN A 770 -15.91 -18.59 -32.84
C ASN A 770 -16.72 -19.84 -32.42
N ASP A 771 -17.10 -19.90 -31.16
CA ASP A 771 -17.99 -20.92 -30.57
C ASP A 771 -18.54 -20.40 -29.23
N GLY A 772 -19.47 -21.12 -28.59
CA GLY A 772 -19.97 -20.79 -27.25
C GLY A 772 -21.49 -20.84 -27.10
N ILE A 773 -21.98 -20.42 -25.94
CA ILE A 773 -23.43 -20.38 -25.63
C ILE A 773 -23.80 -18.96 -25.24
N LEU A 774 -24.57 -18.28 -26.07
CA LEU A 774 -25.09 -16.94 -25.84
C LEU A 774 -26.60 -17.04 -25.61
N THR A 775 -27.08 -16.76 -24.40
CA THR A 775 -28.51 -16.81 -24.04
C THR A 775 -28.96 -15.51 -23.40
N ASN A 776 -29.92 -14.80 -23.99
CA ASN A 776 -30.28 -13.45 -23.54
C ASN A 776 -29.05 -12.51 -23.48
N ALA A 777 -28.05 -12.75 -24.33
CA ALA A 777 -26.85 -11.94 -24.42
C ALA A 777 -27.10 -10.74 -25.34
N LYS A 778 -26.44 -9.62 -25.08
CA LYS A 778 -26.41 -8.49 -26.01
C LYS A 778 -24.98 -8.16 -26.38
N ILE A 779 -24.69 -8.10 -27.67
CA ILE A 779 -23.46 -7.55 -28.21
C ILE A 779 -23.84 -6.23 -28.88
N LEU A 780 -23.38 -5.13 -28.29
CA LEU A 780 -23.81 -3.78 -28.59
C LEU A 780 -22.66 -2.99 -29.22
N GLY A 781 -22.83 -2.70 -30.51
CA GLY A 781 -22.07 -1.72 -31.28
C GLY A 781 -22.14 -0.30 -30.72
N ALA A 782 -21.07 0.48 -30.87
CA ALA A 782 -21.01 1.89 -30.47
C ALA A 782 -20.97 2.82 -31.70
N TYR A 783 -20.12 3.86 -31.75
CA TYR A 783 -20.05 4.83 -32.87
C TYR A 783 -18.97 4.53 -33.92
N GLY A 784 -18.21 3.45 -33.74
CA GLY A 784 -17.08 3.07 -34.58
C GLY A 784 -17.46 2.27 -35.81
N GLU A 785 -16.47 1.83 -36.60
CA GLU A 785 -16.70 0.78 -37.61
C GLU A 785 -16.58 -0.58 -36.93
N ASP A 786 -17.69 -1.29 -36.76
CA ASP A 786 -17.75 -2.57 -36.08
C ASP A 786 -17.78 -3.76 -37.06
N LYS A 787 -16.83 -4.67 -36.90
CA LYS A 787 -16.73 -5.91 -37.68
C LYS A 787 -17.05 -7.12 -36.82
N ILE A 788 -18.25 -7.66 -36.98
CA ILE A 788 -18.73 -8.81 -36.23
C ILE A 788 -18.63 -10.07 -37.09
N ASN A 789 -17.85 -11.07 -36.68
CA ASN A 789 -17.70 -12.36 -37.37
C ASN A 789 -18.29 -13.48 -36.52
N ILE A 790 -19.35 -14.13 -36.99
CA ILE A 790 -20.01 -15.25 -36.32
C ILE A 790 -19.66 -16.55 -37.06
N ASN A 791 -18.73 -17.32 -36.51
CA ASN A 791 -18.24 -18.56 -37.09
C ASN A 791 -18.93 -19.81 -36.51
N GLY A 792 -19.48 -19.73 -35.29
CA GLY A 792 -20.07 -20.87 -34.59
C GLY A 792 -20.89 -20.50 -33.35
N GLY A 793 -21.19 -21.49 -32.51
CA GLY A 793 -21.92 -21.31 -31.24
C GLY A 793 -23.44 -21.50 -31.30
N ILE A 794 -24.07 -21.47 -30.12
CA ILE A 794 -25.52 -21.49 -29.90
C ILE A 794 -25.92 -20.08 -29.43
N ILE A 795 -26.66 -19.35 -30.27
CA ILE A 795 -27.12 -18.00 -29.99
C ILE A 795 -28.64 -18.04 -29.84
N LYS A 796 -29.12 -17.71 -28.65
CA LYS A 796 -30.52 -17.82 -28.27
C LYS A 796 -31.03 -16.56 -27.59
N ASN A 797 -32.18 -16.05 -28.02
CA ASN A 797 -32.86 -14.90 -27.39
C ASN A 797 -31.94 -13.68 -27.23
N SER A 798 -30.95 -13.56 -28.11
CA SER A 798 -29.84 -12.60 -27.98
C SER A 798 -29.94 -11.51 -29.05
N GLU A 799 -29.28 -10.38 -28.81
CA GLU A 799 -29.19 -9.26 -29.73
C GLU A 799 -27.73 -9.02 -30.09
N ILE A 800 -27.43 -8.89 -31.38
CA ILE A 800 -26.09 -8.58 -31.91
C ILE A 800 -26.26 -7.38 -32.83
N THR A 801 -25.68 -6.24 -32.50
CA THR A 801 -25.83 -5.00 -33.27
C THR A 801 -24.50 -4.39 -33.66
N GLY A 802 -24.41 -3.87 -34.88
CA GLY A 802 -23.27 -3.14 -35.43
C GLY A 802 -23.09 -1.75 -34.81
N GLY A 803 -24.19 -1.03 -34.53
CA GLY A 803 -24.14 0.24 -33.80
C GLY A 803 -24.45 1.44 -34.69
N ASP A 804 -23.74 2.54 -34.49
CA ASP A 804 -23.67 3.67 -35.40
C ASP A 804 -22.34 3.57 -36.15
N GLY A 805 -22.33 3.47 -37.48
CA GLY A 805 -21.07 3.26 -38.20
C GLY A 805 -21.30 2.83 -39.65
N ASP A 806 -20.22 2.41 -40.32
CA ASP A 806 -20.29 1.57 -41.52
C ASP A 806 -19.90 0.15 -41.10
N ASP A 807 -20.90 -0.61 -40.63
CA ASP A 807 -20.68 -1.86 -39.90
C ASP A 807 -20.74 -3.07 -40.81
N LYS A 808 -20.01 -4.12 -40.40
CA LYS A 808 -19.92 -5.37 -41.17
C LYS A 808 -20.16 -6.59 -40.31
N ILE A 809 -21.29 -7.25 -40.53
CA ILE A 809 -21.68 -8.49 -39.86
C ILE A 809 -21.50 -9.67 -40.81
N ASN A 810 -20.62 -10.60 -40.49
CA ASN A 810 -20.35 -11.81 -41.28
C ASN A 810 -20.81 -13.06 -40.52
N ILE A 811 -21.82 -13.75 -41.03
CA ILE A 811 -22.36 -14.99 -40.48
C ILE A 811 -21.86 -16.18 -41.30
N ASN A 812 -20.82 -16.85 -40.81
CA ASN A 812 -20.22 -18.02 -41.44
C ASN A 812 -20.77 -19.34 -40.86
N GLY A 813 -21.35 -19.32 -39.66
CA GLY A 813 -21.89 -20.51 -38.97
C GLY A 813 -22.74 -20.14 -37.74
N GLY A 814 -23.00 -21.12 -36.88
CA GLY A 814 -23.77 -20.95 -35.64
C GLY A 814 -25.22 -21.40 -35.72
N ASN A 815 -25.87 -21.54 -34.55
CA ASN A 815 -27.28 -21.89 -34.41
C ASN A 815 -28.05 -20.76 -33.73
N PHE A 816 -28.88 -20.07 -34.51
CA PHE A 816 -29.64 -18.90 -34.09
C PHE A 816 -31.08 -19.28 -33.78
N THR A 817 -31.54 -19.00 -32.56
CA THR A 817 -32.94 -19.18 -32.13
C THR A 817 -33.45 -17.91 -31.47
N GLU A 818 -34.57 -17.35 -31.94
CA GLU A 818 -35.16 -16.12 -31.36
C GLU A 818 -34.13 -14.98 -31.23
N THR A 819 -33.19 -14.90 -32.18
CA THR A 819 -32.06 -13.96 -32.15
C THR A 819 -32.33 -12.76 -33.04
N LYS A 820 -31.87 -11.59 -32.61
CA LYS A 820 -31.89 -10.36 -33.40
C LYS A 820 -30.45 -10.01 -33.82
N ILE A 821 -30.25 -9.78 -35.10
CA ILE A 821 -29.00 -9.29 -35.69
C ILE A 821 -29.36 -7.95 -36.33
N SER A 822 -28.80 -6.85 -35.84
CA SER A 822 -29.13 -5.50 -36.30
C SER A 822 -27.90 -4.82 -36.89
N THR A 823 -28.06 -4.05 -37.96
CA THR A 823 -26.99 -3.17 -38.42
C THR A 823 -26.79 -2.00 -37.43
N GLY A 824 -27.82 -1.63 -36.67
CA GLY A 824 -27.77 -0.62 -35.60
C GLY A 824 -28.40 0.71 -36.02
N ASN A 825 -28.31 1.79 -35.22
CA ASN A 825 -29.15 2.97 -35.42
C ASN A 825 -28.75 3.87 -36.61
N GLY A 826 -27.62 3.60 -37.27
CA GLY A 826 -27.26 4.14 -38.59
C GLY A 826 -27.40 5.66 -38.72
N LYS A 827 -27.13 6.41 -37.65
CA LYS A 827 -27.42 7.86 -37.58
C LYS A 827 -26.48 8.73 -38.45
N TYR A 828 -25.38 8.17 -38.93
CA TYR A 828 -24.35 8.88 -39.69
C TYR A 828 -24.32 8.44 -41.16
N MET A 829 -24.12 9.39 -42.08
CA MET A 829 -24.12 9.17 -43.53
C MET A 829 -22.81 8.54 -44.01
N GLY A 830 -22.65 7.23 -43.84
CA GLY A 830 -21.56 6.42 -44.37
C GLY A 830 -21.90 5.72 -45.70
N ASN A 831 -21.08 4.76 -46.13
CA ASN A 831 -21.31 3.94 -47.33
C ASN A 831 -22.39 2.86 -47.14
N GLY A 832 -22.86 2.66 -45.91
CA GLY A 832 -23.93 1.74 -45.55
C GLY A 832 -23.42 0.42 -44.97
N ASP A 833 -24.26 -0.22 -44.16
CA ASP A 833 -23.91 -1.43 -43.42
C ASP A 833 -24.01 -2.68 -44.29
N VAL A 834 -23.22 -3.70 -43.97
CA VAL A 834 -23.16 -4.95 -44.74
C VAL A 834 -23.36 -6.18 -43.86
N VAL A 835 -24.39 -6.95 -44.15
CA VAL A 835 -24.63 -8.28 -43.56
C VAL A 835 -24.32 -9.37 -44.58
N ASN A 836 -23.30 -10.20 -44.34
CA ASN A 836 -22.96 -11.34 -45.18
C ASN A 836 -23.37 -12.65 -44.51
N ILE A 837 -24.24 -13.43 -45.14
CA ILE A 837 -24.72 -14.72 -44.64
C ILE A 837 -24.14 -15.83 -45.52
N ALA A 838 -23.18 -16.58 -45.01
CA ALA A 838 -22.51 -17.68 -45.69
C ALA A 838 -22.81 -19.07 -45.08
N GLY A 839 -23.36 -19.13 -43.87
CA GLY A 839 -23.72 -20.37 -43.19
C GLY A 839 -24.56 -20.16 -41.93
N GLY A 840 -24.78 -21.24 -41.17
CA GLY A 840 -25.57 -21.25 -39.93
C GLY A 840 -26.96 -21.86 -40.07
N THR A 841 -27.67 -22.01 -38.94
CA THR A 841 -29.07 -22.44 -38.88
C THR A 841 -29.93 -21.38 -38.20
N PHE A 842 -31.07 -21.03 -38.81
CA PHE A 842 -31.92 -19.94 -38.36
C PHE A 842 -33.30 -20.46 -37.90
N SER A 843 -33.79 -19.93 -36.80
CA SER A 843 -35.12 -20.24 -36.25
C SER A 843 -35.67 -19.02 -35.50
N LYS A 844 -36.68 -18.35 -36.04
CA LYS A 844 -37.20 -17.08 -35.54
C LYS A 844 -36.12 -15.99 -35.43
N THR A 845 -35.18 -15.96 -36.37
CA THR A 845 -34.09 -14.98 -36.37
C THR A 845 -34.48 -13.74 -37.15
N THR A 846 -34.36 -12.56 -36.56
CA THR A 846 -34.59 -11.29 -37.26
C THR A 846 -33.25 -10.67 -37.63
N VAL A 847 -33.03 -10.42 -38.91
CA VAL A 847 -32.02 -9.49 -39.40
C VAL A 847 -32.70 -8.14 -39.57
N GLU A 848 -32.34 -7.18 -38.76
CA GLU A 848 -32.91 -5.84 -38.75
C GLU A 848 -31.94 -4.88 -39.42
N LEU A 849 -32.43 -4.21 -40.46
CA LEU A 849 -31.72 -3.18 -41.19
C LEU A 849 -32.24 -1.84 -40.67
N GLN A 850 -31.30 -0.98 -40.34
CA GLN A 850 -31.56 0.36 -39.85
C GLN A 850 -30.46 1.27 -40.40
N GLY A 851 -30.74 2.56 -40.56
CA GLY A 851 -29.82 3.51 -41.18
C GLY A 851 -30.28 4.00 -42.54
N THR A 852 -29.35 4.48 -43.38
CA THR A 852 -29.71 5.12 -44.67
C THR A 852 -29.53 4.22 -45.88
N LYS A 853 -28.62 3.23 -45.81
CA LYS A 853 -28.37 2.26 -46.87
C LYS A 853 -27.81 0.97 -46.28
N ASN A 854 -28.39 -0.18 -46.58
CA ASN A 854 -27.87 -1.47 -46.12
C ASN A 854 -27.70 -2.46 -47.27
N THR A 855 -26.79 -3.41 -47.12
CA THR A 855 -26.62 -4.52 -48.07
C THR A 855 -26.59 -5.86 -47.35
N VAL A 856 -27.53 -6.74 -47.66
CA VAL A 856 -27.53 -8.13 -47.21
C VAL A 856 -27.11 -9.05 -48.35
N ASN A 857 -26.03 -9.80 -48.17
CA ASN A 857 -25.56 -10.80 -49.13
C ASN A 857 -25.75 -12.20 -48.57
N ILE A 858 -26.69 -12.96 -49.13
CA ILE A 858 -26.88 -14.39 -48.85
C ILE A 858 -26.02 -15.16 -49.85
N ASN A 859 -24.92 -15.70 -49.38
CA ASN A 859 -23.83 -16.24 -50.17
C ASN A 859 -23.98 -17.73 -50.49
N SER A 860 -23.17 -18.21 -51.44
CA SER A 860 -23.20 -19.58 -51.92
C SER A 860 -23.07 -20.60 -50.78
N GLY A 861 -23.97 -21.58 -50.74
CA GLY A 861 -24.00 -22.63 -49.70
C GLY A 861 -24.79 -22.27 -48.45
N ALA A 862 -25.23 -21.01 -48.27
CA ALA A 862 -26.08 -20.61 -47.17
C ALA A 862 -27.54 -21.10 -47.37
N ILE A 863 -28.20 -21.45 -46.25
CA ILE A 863 -29.64 -21.72 -46.18
C ILE A 863 -30.23 -20.74 -45.16
N PHE A 864 -30.94 -19.72 -45.63
CA PHE A 864 -31.56 -18.70 -44.78
C PHE A 864 -33.06 -18.95 -44.61
N GLY A 865 -33.50 -19.08 -43.35
CA GLY A 865 -34.91 -19.18 -42.96
C GLY A 865 -35.24 -20.34 -42.03
N ASP A 866 -36.51 -20.43 -41.62
CA ASP A 866 -36.97 -21.33 -40.58
C ASP A 866 -36.97 -22.81 -41.01
N GLN A 867 -36.68 -23.71 -40.07
CA GLN A 867 -36.88 -25.14 -40.29
C GLN A 867 -38.37 -25.55 -40.27
N SER A 868 -39.22 -24.67 -39.74
CA SER A 868 -40.67 -24.85 -39.62
C SER A 868 -41.38 -24.06 -40.72
N ASN A 869 -42.40 -24.66 -41.32
CA ASN A 869 -43.28 -23.99 -42.29
C ASN A 869 -44.36 -23.12 -41.63
N ASN A 870 -44.39 -23.04 -40.29
CA ASN A 870 -45.38 -22.24 -39.57
C ASN A 870 -45.06 -20.75 -39.62
N MET A 871 -45.99 -19.96 -40.14
CA MET A 871 -45.97 -18.50 -40.10
C MET A 871 -46.53 -17.99 -38.76
N ALA A 872 -46.08 -16.81 -38.32
CA ALA A 872 -46.62 -16.06 -37.20
C ALA A 872 -47.38 -14.82 -37.68
N GLU A 873 -48.47 -14.47 -36.99
CA GLU A 873 -49.22 -13.24 -37.25
C GLU A 873 -48.48 -12.06 -36.62
N VAL A 874 -48.04 -11.09 -37.44
CA VAL A 874 -47.26 -9.92 -36.98
C VAL A 874 -48.18 -8.75 -36.65
N ARG A 875 -49.24 -8.56 -37.44
CA ARG A 875 -50.32 -7.58 -37.24
C ARG A 875 -51.63 -8.24 -37.67
N PRO A 876 -52.81 -7.80 -37.18
CA PRO A 876 -54.08 -8.41 -37.55
C PRO A 876 -54.22 -8.57 -39.07
N GLY A 877 -54.24 -9.82 -39.55
CA GLY A 877 -54.36 -10.14 -40.98
C GLY A 877 -53.06 -10.28 -41.78
N VAL A 878 -51.89 -9.97 -41.21
CA VAL A 878 -50.58 -10.12 -41.88
C VAL A 878 -49.78 -11.24 -41.20
N SER A 879 -49.60 -12.33 -41.93
CA SER A 879 -48.82 -13.49 -41.46
C SER A 879 -47.47 -13.51 -42.17
N GLN A 880 -46.39 -13.74 -41.42
CA GLN A 880 -45.01 -13.79 -41.93
C GLN A 880 -44.27 -15.01 -41.35
N TYR A 881 -43.21 -15.46 -42.02
CA TYR A 881 -42.29 -16.40 -41.40
C TYR A 881 -41.54 -15.74 -40.24
N GLN A 882 -41.10 -16.54 -39.27
CA GLN A 882 -40.52 -15.98 -38.05
C GLN A 882 -39.08 -15.55 -38.27
N THR A 883 -38.33 -16.27 -39.11
CA THR A 883 -37.04 -15.80 -39.60
C THR A 883 -37.27 -14.78 -40.71
N LYS A 884 -36.67 -13.59 -40.56
CA LYS A 884 -36.96 -12.47 -41.43
C LYS A 884 -35.81 -11.48 -41.57
N ILE A 885 -35.79 -10.77 -42.69
CA ILE A 885 -35.04 -9.54 -42.90
C ILE A 885 -36.06 -8.41 -42.86
N VAL A 886 -35.86 -7.42 -41.99
CA VAL A 886 -36.80 -6.30 -41.83
C VAL A 886 -36.07 -4.98 -41.86
N ASN A 887 -36.75 -3.93 -42.30
CA ASN A 887 -36.27 -2.55 -42.24
C ASN A 887 -37.34 -1.60 -41.68
N TYR A 888 -36.92 -0.41 -41.25
CA TYR A 888 -37.75 0.69 -40.77
C TYR A 888 -37.61 1.99 -41.59
N GLY A 889 -36.76 1.99 -42.63
CA GLY A 889 -36.53 3.10 -43.58
C GLY A 889 -35.12 3.07 -44.18
N GLY A 890 -34.92 3.56 -45.41
CA GLY A 890 -33.58 3.66 -46.05
C GLY A 890 -33.44 2.76 -47.27
N GLU A 891 -32.38 2.93 -48.08
CA GLU A 891 -32.17 2.20 -49.34
C GLU A 891 -31.48 0.83 -49.11
N ASP A 892 -32.22 -0.27 -49.21
CA ASP A 892 -31.71 -1.60 -48.88
C ASP A 892 -31.51 -2.52 -50.09
N HIS A 893 -30.41 -3.26 -50.06
CA HIS A 893 -30.02 -4.19 -51.12
C HIS A 893 -29.92 -5.62 -50.59
N VAL A 894 -30.86 -6.49 -50.96
CA VAL A 894 -30.82 -7.92 -50.59
C VAL A 894 -30.43 -8.79 -51.78
N ASN A 895 -29.23 -9.34 -51.73
CA ASN A 895 -28.66 -10.20 -52.78
C ASN A 895 -28.67 -11.68 -52.36
N VAL A 896 -29.47 -12.49 -53.05
CA VAL A 896 -29.43 -13.96 -52.95
C VAL A 896 -28.51 -14.49 -54.04
N ASN A 897 -27.26 -14.78 -53.68
CA ASN A 897 -26.19 -15.13 -54.62
C ASN A 897 -26.28 -16.59 -55.12
N ALA A 898 -25.56 -16.89 -56.19
CA ALA A 898 -25.56 -18.21 -56.82
C ALA A 898 -25.25 -19.35 -55.83
N GLY A 899 -26.11 -20.36 -55.78
CA GLY A 899 -25.99 -21.50 -54.86
C GLY A 899 -26.48 -21.23 -53.42
N ALA A 900 -27.05 -20.07 -53.13
CA ALA A 900 -27.76 -19.79 -51.89
C ALA A 900 -29.22 -20.26 -51.96
N ILE A 901 -29.79 -20.63 -50.81
CA ILE A 901 -31.19 -21.02 -50.66
C ILE A 901 -31.85 -20.13 -49.59
N VAL A 902 -32.96 -19.50 -49.95
CA VAL A 902 -33.87 -18.84 -48.99
C VAL A 902 -35.13 -19.69 -48.89
N LYS A 903 -35.50 -20.08 -47.66
CA LYS A 903 -36.62 -20.99 -47.41
C LYS A 903 -37.33 -20.66 -46.11
N ASN A 904 -38.67 -20.55 -46.12
CA ASN A 904 -39.44 -20.23 -44.91
C ASN A 904 -38.93 -18.93 -44.27
N ALA A 905 -38.70 -17.90 -45.07
CA ALA A 905 -38.22 -16.60 -44.62
C ALA A 905 -39.11 -15.47 -45.16
N THR A 906 -39.13 -14.35 -44.45
CA THR A 906 -39.78 -13.12 -44.92
C THR A 906 -38.73 -12.02 -45.12
N PHE A 907 -38.69 -11.37 -46.28
CA PHE A 907 -38.05 -10.08 -46.44
C PHE A 907 -39.17 -9.03 -46.41
N ASP A 908 -39.04 -8.03 -45.55
CA ASP A 908 -40.03 -6.99 -45.29
C ASP A 908 -39.30 -5.65 -45.13
N LEU A 909 -38.94 -5.05 -46.26
CA LEU A 909 -38.02 -3.91 -46.33
C LEU A 909 -38.70 -2.53 -46.10
N ASN A 910 -40.03 -2.52 -46.02
CA ASN A 910 -40.84 -1.37 -45.65
C ASN A 910 -40.61 -0.12 -46.50
N GLY A 911 -39.74 0.83 -46.14
CA GLY A 911 -39.68 2.13 -46.84
C GLY A 911 -38.29 2.47 -47.36
N GLY A 912 -38.21 2.99 -48.57
CA GLY A 912 -36.97 3.33 -49.25
C GLY A 912 -36.90 2.69 -50.63
N SER A 913 -35.94 3.11 -51.46
CA SER A 913 -35.80 2.53 -52.81
C SER A 913 -35.00 1.24 -52.72
N ASP A 914 -35.70 0.12 -52.59
CA ASP A 914 -35.10 -1.16 -52.25
C ASP A 914 -34.81 -2.02 -53.48
N THR A 915 -33.83 -2.90 -53.36
CA THR A 915 -33.48 -3.85 -54.42
C THR A 915 -33.33 -5.26 -53.86
N ILE A 916 -34.14 -6.18 -54.39
CA ILE A 916 -33.97 -7.62 -54.15
C ILE A 916 -33.43 -8.26 -55.43
N THR A 917 -32.29 -8.96 -55.33
CA THR A 917 -31.69 -9.68 -56.45
C THR A 917 -31.55 -11.17 -56.14
N VAL A 918 -32.26 -12.02 -56.89
CA VAL A 918 -32.10 -13.47 -56.90
C VAL A 918 -31.19 -13.84 -58.07
N ALA A 919 -29.91 -14.13 -57.80
CA ALA A 919 -28.91 -14.41 -58.82
C ALA A 919 -29.14 -15.74 -59.55
N SER A 920 -28.48 -15.91 -60.71
CA SER A 920 -28.55 -17.17 -61.45
C SER A 920 -28.00 -18.33 -60.63
N GLY A 921 -28.78 -19.42 -60.53
CA GLY A 921 -28.46 -20.58 -59.69
C GLY A 921 -28.76 -20.41 -58.20
N ALA A 922 -29.40 -19.30 -57.78
CA ALA A 922 -30.00 -19.14 -56.46
C ALA A 922 -31.44 -19.68 -56.43
N THR A 923 -31.93 -20.05 -55.24
CA THR A 923 -33.30 -20.54 -55.04
C THR A 923 -33.97 -19.81 -53.88
N VAL A 924 -35.17 -19.28 -54.12
CA VAL A 924 -36.09 -18.82 -53.08
C VAL A 924 -37.31 -19.74 -53.12
N GLU A 925 -37.64 -20.38 -52.00
CA GLU A 925 -38.81 -21.26 -51.90
C GLU A 925 -39.62 -20.99 -50.64
N HIS A 926 -40.95 -21.12 -50.72
CA HIS A 926 -41.86 -21.06 -49.57
C HIS A 926 -41.55 -19.86 -48.64
N SER A 927 -41.43 -18.68 -49.24
CA SER A 927 -40.97 -17.44 -48.58
C SER A 927 -41.87 -16.25 -48.93
N GLN A 928 -41.65 -15.11 -48.28
CA GLN A 928 -42.30 -13.85 -48.63
C GLN A 928 -41.23 -12.80 -48.94
N LEU A 929 -41.35 -12.10 -50.06
CA LEU A 929 -40.47 -11.01 -50.44
C LEU A 929 -41.32 -9.74 -50.57
N ILE A 930 -41.11 -8.77 -49.68
CA ILE A 930 -41.88 -7.53 -49.61
C ILE A 930 -40.87 -6.38 -49.63
N THR A 931 -40.89 -5.52 -50.64
CA THR A 931 -40.02 -4.33 -50.72
C THR A 931 -40.68 -3.16 -50.00
N GLY A 932 -41.89 -2.75 -50.39
CA GLY A 932 -42.75 -1.88 -49.61
C GLY A 932 -43.06 -0.54 -50.28
N ASP A 933 -42.76 0.60 -49.65
CA ASP A 933 -43.06 1.94 -50.15
C ASP A 933 -41.82 2.54 -50.86
N ASP A 934 -42.05 3.41 -51.85
CA ASP A 934 -41.06 4.07 -52.73
C ASP A 934 -40.73 3.24 -54.00
N VAL A 935 -39.67 3.56 -54.74
CA VAL A 935 -39.39 2.94 -56.04
C VAL A 935 -38.49 1.73 -55.87
N ASP A 936 -39.04 0.55 -56.08
CA ASP A 936 -38.37 -0.71 -55.80
C ASP A 936 -37.97 -1.48 -57.05
N THR A 937 -37.00 -2.38 -56.88
CA THR A 937 -36.50 -3.23 -57.96
C THR A 937 -36.36 -4.69 -57.52
N LEU A 938 -37.05 -5.59 -58.20
CA LEU A 938 -36.89 -7.04 -58.06
C LEU A 938 -36.20 -7.65 -59.29
N ASN A 939 -35.02 -8.25 -59.11
CA ASN A 939 -34.28 -8.94 -60.16
C ASN A 939 -34.29 -10.45 -59.95
N ILE A 940 -34.96 -11.22 -60.82
CA ILE A 940 -35.06 -12.68 -60.76
C ILE A 940 -34.25 -13.33 -61.88
N ASN A 941 -33.02 -13.75 -61.58
CA ASN A 941 -32.17 -14.53 -62.49
C ASN A 941 -32.10 -16.02 -62.11
N GLY A 942 -32.59 -16.40 -60.94
CA GLY A 942 -32.59 -17.76 -60.39
C GLY A 942 -33.97 -18.44 -60.43
N THR A 943 -34.30 -19.16 -59.36
CA THR A 943 -35.58 -19.85 -59.19
C THR A 943 -36.35 -19.28 -58.01
N ILE A 944 -37.61 -18.86 -58.23
CA ILE A 944 -38.60 -18.58 -57.19
C ILE A 944 -39.66 -19.68 -57.24
N SER A 945 -39.97 -20.32 -56.10
CA SER A 945 -40.90 -21.45 -56.09
C SER A 945 -41.65 -21.72 -54.78
N GLY A 946 -42.53 -22.72 -54.79
CA GLY A 946 -43.03 -23.38 -53.57
C GLY A 946 -43.91 -22.49 -52.71
N ASP A 947 -44.88 -21.82 -53.32
CA ASP A 947 -45.79 -20.85 -52.72
C ASP A 947 -45.05 -19.62 -52.17
N THR A 948 -43.99 -19.16 -52.86
CA THR A 948 -43.35 -17.89 -52.54
C THR A 948 -44.26 -16.74 -52.98
N HIS A 949 -44.49 -15.80 -52.08
CA HIS A 949 -45.27 -14.60 -52.35
C HIS A 949 -44.32 -13.41 -52.50
N VAL A 950 -44.49 -12.63 -53.55
CA VAL A 950 -43.71 -11.42 -53.77
C VAL A 950 -44.64 -10.24 -53.96
N ASP A 951 -44.34 -9.15 -53.26
CA ASP A 951 -45.13 -7.92 -53.23
C ASP A 951 -44.14 -6.75 -53.29
N LEU A 952 -44.23 -5.90 -54.32
CA LEU A 952 -43.34 -4.74 -54.42
C LEU A 952 -43.91 -3.52 -53.69
N GLY A 953 -45.23 -3.41 -53.57
CA GLY A 953 -45.91 -2.53 -52.61
C GLY A 953 -46.44 -1.24 -53.23
N TYR A 954 -46.01 -0.08 -52.73
CA TYR A 954 -46.51 1.24 -53.11
C TYR A 954 -45.39 2.06 -53.77
N GLY A 955 -45.33 2.01 -55.10
CA GLY A 955 -44.16 2.47 -55.82
C GLY A 955 -44.33 2.47 -57.32
N ALA A 956 -43.41 3.10 -58.05
CA ALA A 956 -43.32 2.91 -59.51
C ALA A 956 -42.22 1.88 -59.77
N ASP A 957 -42.58 0.61 -59.66
CA ASP A 957 -41.66 -0.47 -59.38
C ASP A 957 -41.18 -1.19 -60.62
N THR A 958 -40.06 -1.90 -60.47
CA THR A 958 -39.43 -2.61 -61.58
C THR A 958 -39.19 -4.08 -61.26
N LEU A 959 -39.81 -4.97 -62.04
CA LEU A 959 -39.53 -6.40 -62.03
C LEU A 959 -38.70 -6.78 -63.26
N ASN A 960 -37.51 -7.34 -63.04
CA ASN A 960 -36.66 -7.88 -64.10
C ASN A 960 -36.48 -9.40 -63.94
N ILE A 961 -37.03 -10.21 -64.84
CA ILE A 961 -36.77 -11.66 -64.89
C ILE A 961 -35.71 -11.93 -65.96
N GLY A 962 -34.53 -12.37 -65.55
CA GLY A 962 -33.38 -12.60 -66.40
C GLY A 962 -33.46 -13.87 -67.26
N ASN A 963 -32.54 -13.99 -68.21
CA ASN A 963 -32.56 -15.09 -69.19
C ASN A 963 -32.39 -16.45 -68.51
N GLY A 964 -33.38 -17.33 -68.65
CA GLY A 964 -33.41 -18.65 -68.02
C GLY A 964 -33.92 -18.66 -66.57
N GLY A 965 -34.46 -17.54 -66.07
CA GLY A 965 -35.16 -17.48 -64.79
C GLY A 965 -36.41 -18.37 -64.76
N VAL A 966 -36.75 -18.86 -63.56
CA VAL A 966 -37.90 -19.75 -63.33
C VAL A 966 -38.73 -19.24 -62.16
N VAL A 967 -40.05 -19.09 -62.37
CA VAL A 967 -41.03 -18.84 -61.30
C VAL A 967 -42.05 -19.99 -61.34
N SER A 968 -42.29 -20.64 -60.20
CA SER A 968 -43.09 -21.87 -60.14
C SER A 968 -43.98 -21.92 -58.90
N ALA A 969 -45.29 -22.00 -59.03
CA ALA A 969 -46.21 -21.97 -57.88
C ALA A 969 -45.91 -20.79 -56.96
N SER A 970 -45.89 -19.57 -57.49
CA SER A 970 -45.51 -18.36 -56.77
C SER A 970 -46.10 -17.14 -57.46
N ASP A 971 -46.62 -16.21 -56.68
CA ASP A 971 -47.26 -15.00 -57.19
C ASP A 971 -46.35 -13.80 -57.00
N ILE A 972 -46.29 -12.94 -58.01
CA ILE A 972 -45.62 -11.64 -57.96
C ILE A 972 -46.68 -10.56 -58.18
N HIS A 973 -46.87 -9.73 -57.17
CA HIS A 973 -47.66 -8.52 -57.21
C HIS A 973 -46.71 -7.33 -57.26
N MET A 974 -46.95 -6.42 -58.19
CA MET A 974 -46.18 -5.17 -58.25
C MET A 974 -46.75 -4.15 -57.25
N ASP A 975 -48.08 -3.92 -57.26
CA ASP A 975 -48.75 -3.06 -56.27
C ASP A 975 -49.30 -3.80 -55.02
N ASP A 976 -49.82 -3.03 -54.04
CA ASP A 976 -50.56 -3.49 -52.82
C ASP A 976 -52.10 -3.48 -52.91
N GLY A 977 -52.66 -3.04 -54.06
CA GLY A 977 -54.10 -2.97 -54.33
C GLY A 977 -54.76 -1.59 -54.10
N GLY A 978 -53.96 -0.54 -53.89
CA GLY A 978 -54.35 0.85 -53.67
C GLY A 978 -54.47 1.77 -54.91
N GLN A 979 -54.03 3.04 -54.79
CA GLN A 979 -53.96 3.99 -55.93
C GLN A 979 -52.80 3.56 -56.83
N GLY A 980 -53.12 3.01 -58.00
CA GLY A 980 -52.15 2.40 -58.90
C GLY A 980 -51.06 3.32 -59.43
N TYR A 981 -49.86 2.77 -59.53
CA TYR A 981 -48.68 3.40 -60.11
C TYR A 981 -48.39 2.84 -61.51
N ASN A 982 -47.27 3.22 -62.11
CA ASN A 982 -46.94 2.73 -63.45
C ASN A 982 -45.71 1.85 -63.33
N ASP A 983 -45.94 0.55 -63.32
CA ASP A 983 -44.90 -0.44 -63.09
C ASP A 983 -44.28 -0.94 -64.39
N THR A 984 -43.04 -1.39 -64.27
CA THR A 984 -42.26 -1.91 -65.39
C THR A 984 -41.86 -3.35 -65.14
N ILE A 985 -42.40 -4.26 -65.94
CA ILE A 985 -42.07 -5.69 -65.90
C ILE A 985 -41.27 -6.07 -67.16
N ASN A 986 -40.00 -6.44 -66.98
CA ASN A 986 -39.10 -6.89 -68.03
C ASN A 986 -38.80 -8.38 -67.87
N ILE A 987 -39.36 -9.21 -68.75
CA ILE A 987 -39.12 -10.66 -68.81
C ILE A 987 -38.17 -10.94 -69.98
N ALA A 988 -36.97 -11.45 -69.71
CA ALA A 988 -35.98 -11.74 -70.73
C ALA A 988 -36.31 -12.99 -71.56
N ASN A 989 -35.42 -13.36 -72.48
CA ASN A 989 -35.57 -14.56 -73.29
C ASN A 989 -35.50 -15.85 -72.43
N ASN A 990 -36.14 -16.91 -72.89
CA ASN A 990 -36.07 -18.26 -72.29
C ASN A 990 -36.54 -18.35 -70.82
N VAL A 991 -37.40 -17.44 -70.36
CA VAL A 991 -38.01 -17.50 -69.03
C VAL A 991 -39.13 -18.55 -69.00
N THR A 992 -39.27 -19.22 -67.86
CA THR A 992 -40.37 -20.17 -67.61
C THR A 992 -41.17 -19.75 -66.38
N LEU A 993 -42.47 -19.48 -66.58
CA LEU A 993 -43.47 -19.38 -65.51
C LEU A 993 -44.30 -20.66 -65.54
N GLN A 994 -44.46 -21.32 -64.39
CA GLN A 994 -45.13 -22.61 -64.34
C GLN A 994 -45.94 -22.83 -63.06
N ASP A 995 -46.82 -23.82 -63.08
CA ASP A 995 -47.53 -24.35 -61.91
C ASP A 995 -48.26 -23.25 -61.14
N TRP A 996 -49.14 -22.48 -61.81
CA TRP A 996 -49.88 -21.35 -61.24
C TRP A 996 -48.99 -20.20 -60.73
N ALA A 997 -47.87 -19.94 -61.42
CA ALA A 997 -47.09 -18.74 -61.17
C ALA A 997 -47.68 -17.54 -61.92
N ASP A 998 -48.17 -16.54 -61.19
CA ASP A 998 -48.75 -15.33 -61.77
C ASP A 998 -47.84 -14.10 -61.55
N ILE A 999 -47.76 -13.26 -62.58
CA ILE A 999 -47.21 -11.90 -62.47
C ILE A 999 -48.35 -10.92 -62.71
N LYS A 1000 -48.57 -9.98 -61.80
CA LYS A 1000 -49.67 -9.01 -61.85
C LYS A 1000 -49.11 -7.59 -61.74
N GLY A 1001 -49.36 -6.78 -62.77
CA GLY A 1001 -48.93 -5.37 -62.82
C GLY A 1001 -49.62 -4.51 -61.77
N GLY A 1002 -50.88 -4.78 -61.43
CA GLY A 1002 -51.50 -4.15 -60.28
C GLY A 1002 -52.56 -3.12 -60.67
N GLY A 1003 -52.38 -1.85 -60.33
CA GLY A 1003 -53.24 -0.78 -60.85
C GLY A 1003 -52.38 0.32 -61.45
N GLY A 1004 -52.98 1.21 -62.24
CA GLY A 1004 -52.25 2.25 -62.97
C GLY A 1004 -51.73 1.71 -64.30
N VAL A 1005 -50.85 2.43 -65.01
CA VAL A 1005 -50.54 2.09 -66.42
C VAL A 1005 -49.24 1.31 -66.52
N ASP A 1006 -49.38 -0.02 -66.59
CA ASP A 1006 -48.26 -0.94 -66.48
C ASP A 1006 -47.69 -1.35 -67.83
N THR A 1007 -46.38 -1.58 -67.85
CA THR A 1007 -45.67 -2.05 -69.04
C THR A 1007 -45.04 -3.40 -68.77
N ILE A 1008 -45.57 -4.44 -69.40
CA ILE A 1008 -45.04 -5.81 -69.34
C ILE A 1008 -44.41 -6.17 -70.68
N THR A 1009 -43.09 -6.35 -70.71
CA THR A 1009 -42.34 -6.75 -71.91
C THR A 1009 -41.65 -8.09 -71.70
N ALA A 1010 -42.07 -9.11 -72.44
CA ALA A 1010 -41.45 -10.43 -72.48
C ALA A 1010 -40.68 -10.71 -73.77
N GLY A 1011 -39.49 -11.28 -73.64
CA GLY A 1011 -38.62 -11.66 -74.75
C GLY A 1011 -39.05 -12.93 -75.50
N ASP A 1012 -38.13 -13.46 -76.31
CA ASP A 1012 -38.33 -14.68 -77.10
C ASP A 1012 -38.31 -15.94 -76.21
N ASN A 1013 -39.08 -16.96 -76.59
CA ASN A 1013 -39.17 -18.27 -75.94
C ASN A 1013 -39.73 -18.24 -74.51
N LEU A 1014 -40.61 -17.29 -74.18
CA LEU A 1014 -41.39 -17.31 -72.95
C LEU A 1014 -42.25 -18.59 -72.88
N LYS A 1015 -42.23 -19.26 -71.73
CA LYS A 1015 -43.09 -20.41 -71.44
C LYS A 1015 -44.01 -20.12 -70.28
N LEU A 1016 -45.32 -20.30 -70.49
CA LEU A 1016 -46.36 -20.31 -69.47
C LEU A 1016 -46.96 -21.72 -69.40
N ILE A 1017 -46.83 -22.39 -68.27
CA ILE A 1017 -47.15 -23.82 -68.14
C ILE A 1017 -48.02 -24.06 -66.91
N ASN A 1018 -48.96 -25.01 -67.00
CA ASN A 1018 -49.76 -25.47 -65.85
C ASN A 1018 -50.45 -24.33 -65.09
N GLY A 1019 -51.13 -23.43 -65.79
CA GLY A 1019 -51.95 -22.39 -65.17
C GLY A 1019 -51.21 -21.12 -64.77
N ALA A 1020 -49.96 -20.94 -65.21
CA ALA A 1020 -49.21 -19.70 -64.99
C ALA A 1020 -49.75 -18.52 -65.82
N GLY A 1021 -49.64 -17.31 -65.28
CA GLY A 1021 -50.28 -16.11 -65.79
C GLY A 1021 -49.38 -14.88 -65.87
N ILE A 1022 -49.69 -14.00 -66.83
CA ILE A 1022 -49.24 -12.60 -66.84
C ILE A 1022 -50.48 -11.73 -66.94
N HIS A 1023 -50.60 -10.73 -66.07
CA HIS A 1023 -51.77 -9.88 -65.93
C HIS A 1023 -51.32 -8.41 -65.86
N GLY A 1024 -52.01 -7.54 -66.60
CA GLY A 1024 -51.88 -6.09 -66.42
C GLY A 1024 -52.40 -5.71 -65.03
N ASP A 1025 -53.69 -5.92 -64.76
CA ASP A 1025 -54.26 -5.58 -63.45
C ASP A 1025 -54.40 -6.73 -62.43
N TRP A 1026 -54.83 -6.36 -61.21
CA TRP A 1026 -55.30 -7.27 -60.16
C TRP A 1026 -56.49 -8.15 -60.57
N GLY A 1027 -56.40 -9.46 -60.34
CA GLY A 1027 -57.55 -10.36 -60.44
C GLY A 1027 -57.20 -11.85 -60.52
N ASN A 1028 -58.22 -12.71 -60.38
CA ASN A 1028 -58.11 -14.14 -60.66
C ASN A 1028 -58.54 -14.37 -62.12
N ASN A 1029 -57.59 -14.68 -63.01
CA ASN A 1029 -57.86 -15.12 -64.39
C ASN A 1029 -58.76 -14.17 -65.22
N GLY A 1030 -58.48 -12.88 -65.28
CA GLY A 1030 -59.14 -11.99 -66.27
C GLY A 1030 -60.63 -11.74 -66.00
N SER A 1031 -61.04 -11.64 -64.74
CA SER A 1031 -62.42 -11.24 -64.42
C SER A 1031 -62.68 -9.83 -64.97
N ALA A 1032 -63.48 -9.73 -66.03
CA ALA A 1032 -63.88 -8.50 -66.71
C ALA A 1032 -64.65 -7.52 -65.79
N VAL A 1033 -63.93 -6.86 -64.90
CA VAL A 1033 -64.44 -5.85 -63.96
C VAL A 1033 -63.47 -4.70 -64.00
N ASN A 1034 -63.91 -3.57 -64.55
CA ASN A 1034 -63.16 -2.32 -64.53
C ASN A 1034 -63.42 -1.61 -63.19
N ASN A 1035 -62.46 -1.73 -62.27
CA ASN A 1035 -62.47 -1.11 -60.97
C ASN A 1035 -61.81 0.28 -61.02
N THR A 1036 -62.03 1.07 -59.97
CA THR A 1036 -61.32 2.34 -59.78
C THR A 1036 -59.87 2.07 -59.42
N GLY A 1037 -58.96 2.38 -60.33
CA GLY A 1037 -57.52 2.15 -60.18
C GLY A 1037 -56.92 1.48 -61.41
N ASP A 1038 -57.74 0.71 -62.13
CA ASP A 1038 -57.28 -0.11 -63.25
C ASP A 1038 -56.76 0.71 -64.45
N GLY A 1039 -55.78 0.12 -65.12
CA GLY A 1039 -54.85 0.72 -66.06
C GLY A 1039 -55.27 0.91 -67.50
N ASN A 1040 -54.29 1.15 -68.37
CA ASN A 1040 -54.41 0.90 -69.80
C ASN A 1040 -53.09 0.25 -70.21
N ASP A 1041 -53.00 -1.04 -69.95
CA ASP A 1041 -51.72 -1.71 -69.82
C ASP A 1041 -51.15 -2.12 -71.17
N ILE A 1042 -49.82 -2.25 -71.21
CA ILE A 1042 -49.09 -2.63 -72.40
C ILE A 1042 -48.36 -3.94 -72.13
N ILE A 1043 -48.87 -5.02 -72.71
CA ILE A 1043 -48.27 -6.35 -72.65
C ILE A 1043 -47.66 -6.68 -74.02
N THR A 1044 -46.35 -6.82 -74.10
CA THR A 1044 -45.63 -7.19 -75.33
C THR A 1044 -44.88 -8.50 -75.12
N VAL A 1045 -45.12 -9.50 -75.96
CA VAL A 1045 -44.46 -10.80 -75.92
C VAL A 1045 -43.72 -11.07 -77.23
N GLY A 1046 -42.46 -11.51 -77.12
CA GLY A 1046 -41.59 -11.86 -78.24
C GLY A 1046 -42.00 -13.11 -78.99
N LYS A 1047 -41.05 -13.69 -79.74
CA LYS A 1047 -41.29 -14.87 -80.58
C LYS A 1047 -41.34 -16.16 -79.77
N ASN A 1048 -41.97 -17.19 -80.32
CA ASN A 1048 -42.00 -18.55 -79.79
C ASN A 1048 -42.63 -18.66 -78.38
N LEU A 1049 -43.64 -17.83 -78.07
CA LEU A 1049 -44.45 -17.98 -76.87
C LEU A 1049 -45.05 -19.39 -76.81
N THR A 1050 -44.93 -20.07 -75.68
CA THR A 1050 -45.57 -21.38 -75.44
C THR A 1050 -46.47 -21.30 -74.21
N MET A 1051 -47.76 -21.59 -74.39
CA MET A 1051 -48.77 -21.62 -73.32
C MET A 1051 -49.43 -23.00 -73.23
N SER A 1052 -49.52 -23.59 -72.04
CA SER A 1052 -50.16 -24.91 -71.85
C SER A 1052 -50.79 -25.06 -70.46
N GLY A 1053 -51.66 -26.07 -70.29
CA GLY A 1053 -52.21 -26.41 -68.97
C GLY A 1053 -53.11 -25.35 -68.33
N GLY A 1054 -53.76 -24.48 -69.12
CA GLY A 1054 -54.69 -23.46 -68.63
C GLY A 1054 -54.02 -22.12 -68.26
N SER A 1055 -52.86 -21.84 -68.84
CA SER A 1055 -52.11 -20.59 -68.64
C SER A 1055 -52.81 -19.38 -69.29
N ILE A 1056 -52.53 -18.17 -68.82
CA ILE A 1056 -53.24 -16.96 -69.27
C ILE A 1056 -52.30 -15.77 -69.53
N ILE A 1057 -52.64 -14.94 -70.51
CA ILE A 1057 -52.15 -13.57 -70.63
C ILE A 1057 -53.39 -12.68 -70.61
N SER A 1058 -53.47 -11.72 -69.68
CA SER A 1058 -54.64 -10.89 -69.46
C SER A 1058 -54.29 -9.41 -69.46
N GLY A 1059 -55.05 -8.55 -70.15
CA GLY A 1059 -55.00 -7.10 -70.01
C GLY A 1059 -55.49 -6.70 -68.62
N GLY A 1060 -56.78 -6.90 -68.36
CA GLY A 1060 -57.36 -6.59 -67.05
C GLY A 1060 -58.57 -5.67 -67.19
N GLY A 1061 -58.65 -4.63 -66.38
CA GLY A 1061 -59.61 -3.54 -66.53
C GLY A 1061 -58.95 -2.34 -67.17
N GLY A 1062 -59.42 -1.88 -68.32
CA GLY A 1062 -58.66 -0.84 -69.02
C GLY A 1062 -58.92 -0.83 -70.50
N ASN A 1063 -58.17 -0.03 -71.26
CA ASN A 1063 -58.08 -0.20 -72.70
C ASN A 1063 -56.67 -0.68 -73.01
N ASP A 1064 -56.51 -1.99 -73.04
CA ASP A 1064 -55.19 -2.60 -72.97
C ASP A 1064 -54.64 -2.92 -74.35
N ILE A 1065 -53.32 -3.07 -74.42
CA ILE A 1065 -52.61 -3.47 -75.63
C ILE A 1065 -51.82 -4.74 -75.35
N ILE A 1066 -52.24 -5.84 -75.95
CA ILE A 1066 -51.53 -7.13 -75.92
C ILE A 1066 -50.91 -7.36 -77.29
N SER A 1067 -49.57 -7.42 -77.37
CA SER A 1067 -48.82 -7.64 -78.60
C SER A 1067 -48.09 -8.98 -78.55
N ILE A 1068 -48.32 -9.86 -79.52
CA ILE A 1068 -47.75 -11.22 -79.57
C ILE A 1068 -46.89 -11.44 -80.82
N GLY A 1069 -45.65 -11.88 -80.60
CA GLY A 1069 -44.68 -12.18 -81.64
C GLY A 1069 -44.94 -13.49 -82.43
N LYS A 1070 -44.02 -13.78 -83.36
CA LYS A 1070 -44.12 -14.91 -84.31
C LYS A 1070 -43.99 -16.28 -83.65
N ASN A 1071 -44.53 -17.32 -84.29
CA ASN A 1071 -44.44 -18.74 -83.90
C ASN A 1071 -45.01 -19.08 -82.50
N THR A 1072 -46.10 -18.46 -82.11
CA THR A 1072 -46.79 -18.72 -80.85
C THR A 1072 -47.47 -20.10 -80.84
N SER A 1073 -47.44 -20.78 -79.69
CA SER A 1073 -48.11 -22.07 -79.45
C SER A 1073 -48.99 -21.98 -78.21
N ILE A 1074 -50.32 -21.92 -78.41
CA ILE A 1074 -51.32 -21.91 -77.34
C ILE A 1074 -52.01 -23.27 -77.31
N GLN A 1075 -51.82 -24.01 -76.21
CA GLN A 1075 -52.30 -25.38 -76.04
C GLN A 1075 -53.36 -25.49 -74.93
N ASP A 1076 -54.11 -26.58 -74.96
CA ASP A 1076 -55.13 -26.94 -73.95
C ASP A 1076 -56.18 -25.83 -73.72
N THR A 1077 -56.45 -25.49 -72.46
CA THR A 1077 -57.41 -24.45 -72.05
C THR A 1077 -56.75 -23.09 -71.83
N SER A 1078 -55.52 -22.89 -72.31
CA SER A 1078 -54.80 -21.62 -72.15
C SER A 1078 -55.40 -20.52 -73.03
N THR A 1079 -55.39 -19.27 -72.56
CA THR A 1079 -56.10 -18.16 -73.21
C THR A 1079 -55.31 -16.85 -73.22
N ILE A 1080 -55.60 -15.99 -74.19
CA ILE A 1080 -55.26 -14.57 -74.16
C ILE A 1080 -56.57 -13.81 -73.95
N ASP A 1081 -56.60 -12.90 -73.00
CA ASP A 1081 -57.82 -12.21 -72.58
C ASP A 1081 -57.55 -10.69 -72.54
N GLY A 1082 -58.33 -9.86 -73.25
CA GLY A 1082 -58.18 -8.41 -73.10
C GLY A 1082 -58.74 -7.94 -71.76
N GLY A 1083 -59.94 -8.40 -71.42
CA GLY A 1083 -60.59 -8.13 -70.15
C GLY A 1083 -61.74 -7.13 -70.28
N ALA A 1084 -61.71 -6.03 -69.55
CA ALA A 1084 -62.79 -5.05 -69.49
C ALA A 1084 -62.37 -3.67 -70.03
N GLY A 1085 -62.67 -3.42 -71.29
CA GLY A 1085 -62.78 -2.09 -71.86
C GLY A 1085 -62.70 -2.15 -73.38
N PHE A 1086 -61.78 -1.41 -73.98
CA PHE A 1086 -61.54 -1.48 -75.42
C PHE A 1086 -60.13 -1.97 -75.69
N ASP A 1087 -60.01 -3.28 -75.91
CA ASP A 1087 -58.71 -3.94 -75.86
C ASP A 1087 -58.17 -4.24 -77.26
N ILE A 1088 -56.86 -4.11 -77.40
CA ILE A 1088 -56.13 -4.28 -78.66
C ILE A 1088 -55.25 -5.52 -78.57
N LEU A 1089 -55.56 -6.54 -79.36
CA LEU A 1089 -54.62 -7.63 -79.64
C LEU A 1089 -53.85 -7.33 -80.93
N LYS A 1090 -52.54 -7.16 -80.84
CA LYS A 1090 -51.63 -7.05 -81.98
C LYS A 1090 -50.90 -8.38 -82.19
N ILE A 1091 -50.85 -8.89 -83.42
CA ILE A 1091 -50.17 -10.16 -83.75
C ILE A 1091 -49.17 -9.99 -84.88
N ALA A 1092 -48.04 -10.71 -84.82
CA ALA A 1092 -46.95 -10.60 -85.80
C ALA A 1092 -46.96 -11.65 -86.94
N ASP A 1093 -47.74 -12.73 -86.78
CA ASP A 1093 -48.05 -13.74 -87.80
C ASP A 1093 -49.33 -14.53 -87.45
N ASP A 1094 -49.74 -15.44 -88.33
CA ASP A 1094 -50.96 -16.25 -88.17
C ASP A 1094 -50.83 -17.41 -87.16
N SER A 1095 -49.77 -17.46 -86.34
CA SER A 1095 -49.55 -18.56 -85.38
C SER A 1095 -50.42 -18.45 -84.12
N VAL A 1096 -50.94 -17.26 -83.81
CA VAL A 1096 -51.84 -17.03 -82.68
C VAL A 1096 -53.19 -17.70 -82.95
N ASN A 1097 -53.57 -18.65 -82.11
CA ASN A 1097 -54.86 -19.34 -82.25
C ASN A 1097 -55.99 -18.47 -81.70
N LEU A 1098 -56.67 -17.74 -82.60
CA LEU A 1098 -57.75 -16.81 -82.25
C LEU A 1098 -58.94 -17.45 -81.52
N THR A 1099 -59.16 -18.78 -81.61
CA THR A 1099 -60.19 -19.47 -80.80
C THR A 1099 -59.86 -19.55 -79.30
N LYS A 1100 -58.68 -19.08 -78.92
CA LYS A 1100 -58.18 -18.99 -77.54
C LYS A 1100 -58.05 -17.55 -77.07
N VAL A 1101 -58.57 -16.60 -77.84
CA VAL A 1101 -58.59 -15.19 -77.51
C VAL A 1101 -60.00 -14.82 -77.06
N THR A 1102 -60.11 -14.03 -76.00
CA THR A 1102 -61.38 -13.52 -75.45
C THR A 1102 -61.27 -12.04 -75.11
N ASN A 1103 -62.43 -11.36 -75.07
CA ASN A 1103 -62.57 -9.95 -74.71
C ASN A 1103 -61.57 -8.99 -75.40
N ILE A 1104 -61.54 -9.00 -76.74
CA ILE A 1104 -60.72 -8.11 -77.57
C ILE A 1104 -61.62 -7.40 -78.57
N GLU A 1105 -61.63 -6.07 -78.55
CA GLU A 1105 -62.44 -5.24 -79.43
C GLU A 1105 -61.68 -4.79 -80.68
N LYS A 1106 -60.35 -4.89 -80.67
CA LYS A 1106 -59.49 -4.56 -81.81
C LYS A 1106 -58.41 -5.60 -82.04
N LEU A 1107 -58.36 -6.15 -83.25
CA LEU A 1107 -57.27 -6.98 -83.75
C LEU A 1107 -56.40 -6.16 -84.71
N ASP A 1108 -55.13 -5.95 -84.36
CA ASP A 1108 -54.16 -5.19 -85.13
C ASP A 1108 -53.18 -6.13 -85.86
N LEU A 1109 -53.24 -6.10 -87.19
CA LEU A 1109 -52.47 -6.94 -88.12
C LEU A 1109 -51.36 -6.17 -88.83
N THR A 1110 -51.03 -4.96 -88.37
CA THR A 1110 -50.07 -4.08 -89.06
C THR A 1110 -48.62 -4.59 -89.03
N GLU A 1111 -48.34 -5.72 -88.38
CA GLU A 1111 -47.01 -6.31 -88.27
C GLU A 1111 -46.92 -7.68 -88.95
N GLY A 1112 -46.34 -7.72 -90.15
CA GLY A 1112 -46.25 -8.94 -90.95
C GLY A 1112 -47.35 -9.01 -92.00
N ASP A 1113 -47.33 -10.06 -92.83
CA ASP A 1113 -48.40 -10.32 -93.80
C ASP A 1113 -49.28 -11.43 -93.24
N HIS A 1114 -50.59 -11.20 -93.14
CA HIS A 1114 -51.54 -12.15 -92.55
C HIS A 1114 -52.46 -12.82 -93.59
N ASN A 1115 -52.79 -14.09 -93.39
CA ASN A 1115 -53.73 -14.85 -94.20
C ASN A 1115 -54.73 -15.60 -93.33
N MET A 1116 -55.78 -14.91 -92.91
CA MET A 1116 -56.72 -15.40 -91.91
C MET A 1116 -58.12 -15.61 -92.47
N THR A 1117 -58.92 -16.37 -91.74
CA THR A 1117 -60.34 -16.58 -92.04
C THR A 1117 -61.10 -16.51 -90.73
N LEU A 1118 -62.07 -15.60 -90.64
CA LEU A 1118 -62.89 -15.40 -89.44
C LEU A 1118 -64.33 -15.81 -89.70
N THR A 1119 -64.90 -16.58 -88.79
CA THR A 1119 -66.34 -16.88 -88.74
C THR A 1119 -67.05 -15.95 -87.76
N ALA A 1120 -68.38 -15.90 -87.83
CA ALA A 1120 -69.18 -15.17 -86.86
C ALA A 1120 -68.93 -15.65 -85.42
N LYS A 1121 -68.71 -16.96 -85.24
CA LYS A 1121 -68.40 -17.56 -83.95
C LYS A 1121 -67.02 -17.12 -83.43
N ASP A 1122 -66.01 -17.03 -84.28
CA ASP A 1122 -64.67 -16.59 -83.86
C ASP A 1122 -64.73 -15.15 -83.30
N VAL A 1123 -65.46 -14.24 -83.97
CA VAL A 1123 -65.67 -12.87 -83.47
C VAL A 1123 -66.50 -12.86 -82.18
N LEU A 1124 -67.56 -13.67 -82.10
CA LEU A 1124 -68.41 -13.78 -80.91
C LEU A 1124 -67.63 -14.28 -79.69
N ASP A 1125 -66.76 -15.28 -79.87
CA ASP A 1125 -65.96 -15.85 -78.79
C ASP A 1125 -64.82 -14.89 -78.39
N MET A 1126 -64.30 -14.08 -79.33
CA MET A 1126 -63.20 -13.14 -79.09
C MET A 1126 -63.62 -11.81 -78.46
N THR A 1127 -64.87 -11.36 -78.61
CA THR A 1127 -65.29 -10.00 -78.22
C THR A 1127 -66.18 -10.03 -76.98
N ASP A 1128 -66.34 -8.87 -76.34
CA ASP A 1128 -67.30 -8.71 -75.25
C ASP A 1128 -68.77 -8.83 -75.70
N SER A 1129 -69.70 -8.55 -74.78
CA SER A 1129 -71.15 -8.61 -75.06
C SER A 1129 -71.66 -7.69 -76.18
N ASN A 1130 -70.86 -6.73 -76.65
CA ASN A 1130 -71.19 -5.90 -77.81
C ASN A 1130 -71.03 -6.65 -79.12
N ASN A 1131 -70.28 -7.76 -79.13
CA ASN A 1131 -70.06 -8.64 -80.29
C ASN A 1131 -69.44 -7.89 -81.48
N ARG A 1132 -68.53 -6.94 -81.23
CA ARG A 1132 -67.91 -6.06 -82.25
C ARG A 1132 -66.40 -6.19 -82.24
N LEU A 1133 -65.81 -6.47 -83.39
CA LEU A 1133 -64.36 -6.49 -83.58
C LEU A 1133 -63.95 -5.48 -84.65
N ARG A 1134 -62.94 -4.68 -84.38
CA ARG A 1134 -62.25 -3.85 -85.37
C ARG A 1134 -60.95 -4.53 -85.80
N ILE A 1135 -60.65 -4.49 -87.09
CA ILE A 1135 -59.42 -5.04 -87.68
C ILE A 1135 -58.66 -3.93 -88.39
N ASP A 1136 -57.48 -3.63 -87.87
CA ASP A 1136 -56.50 -2.75 -88.51
C ASP A 1136 -55.47 -3.64 -89.23
N GLY A 1137 -55.03 -3.24 -90.42
CA GLY A 1137 -54.10 -4.00 -91.23
C GLY A 1137 -53.71 -3.26 -92.51
N ASP A 1138 -52.75 -3.81 -93.25
CA ASP A 1138 -52.22 -3.21 -94.46
C ASP A 1138 -52.54 -4.02 -95.74
N ARG A 1139 -51.88 -3.70 -96.85
CA ARG A 1139 -52.15 -4.32 -98.16
C ARG A 1139 -51.63 -5.76 -98.28
N GLY A 1140 -50.75 -6.19 -97.38
CA GLY A 1140 -50.23 -7.55 -97.29
C GLY A 1140 -51.25 -8.53 -96.70
N ASP A 1141 -52.24 -8.01 -95.96
CA ASP A 1141 -53.20 -8.80 -95.20
C ASP A 1141 -54.40 -9.27 -96.01
N ASN A 1142 -54.73 -10.56 -95.86
CA ASN A 1142 -55.79 -11.23 -96.57
C ASN A 1142 -56.78 -11.86 -95.57
N LEU A 1143 -58.02 -11.41 -95.60
CA LEU A 1143 -59.08 -11.85 -94.70
C LEU A 1143 -60.22 -12.54 -95.46
N GLY A 1144 -60.32 -13.85 -95.32
CA GLY A 1144 -61.38 -14.65 -95.93
C GLY A 1144 -62.69 -14.52 -95.15
N LEU A 1145 -63.65 -13.75 -95.67
CA LEU A 1145 -64.95 -13.48 -95.01
C LEU A 1145 -66.14 -13.98 -95.82
N ALA A 1146 -66.09 -13.86 -97.15
CA ALA A 1146 -67.25 -14.11 -98.00
C ALA A 1146 -67.72 -15.58 -97.93
N SER A 1147 -66.76 -16.51 -97.86
CA SER A 1147 -67.03 -17.95 -97.75
C SER A 1147 -67.57 -18.39 -96.37
N LYS A 1148 -67.57 -17.48 -95.38
CA LYS A 1148 -68.02 -17.71 -94.00
C LYS A 1148 -69.33 -16.99 -93.65
N GLY A 1149 -70.01 -16.42 -94.66
CA GLY A 1149 -71.36 -15.87 -94.52
C GLY A 1149 -71.42 -14.41 -94.08
N TRP A 1150 -70.30 -13.70 -94.05
CA TRP A 1150 -70.26 -12.27 -93.75
C TRP A 1150 -70.84 -11.44 -94.88
N VAL A 1151 -71.65 -10.44 -94.53
CA VAL A 1151 -72.29 -9.53 -95.49
C VAL A 1151 -71.80 -8.11 -95.21
N GLU A 1152 -71.29 -7.43 -96.23
CA GLU A 1152 -70.88 -6.04 -96.14
C GLU A 1152 -72.10 -5.14 -95.90
N ASP A 1153 -72.10 -4.38 -94.81
CA ASP A 1153 -73.10 -3.35 -94.53
C ASP A 1153 -72.67 -2.02 -95.17
N THR A 1154 -73.05 -1.87 -96.44
CA THR A 1154 -72.81 -0.64 -97.22
C THR A 1154 -73.53 0.62 -96.69
N SER A 1155 -74.38 0.50 -95.65
CA SER A 1155 -75.08 1.63 -95.03
C SER A 1155 -74.32 2.26 -93.86
N ALA A 1156 -73.38 1.52 -93.26
CA ALA A 1156 -72.49 2.02 -92.22
C ALA A 1156 -71.34 2.82 -92.85
N ASN A 1157 -71.18 4.09 -92.46
CA ASN A 1157 -70.11 4.97 -92.97
C ASN A 1157 -69.12 5.28 -91.84
N ILE A 1158 -68.15 4.39 -91.67
CA ILE A 1158 -67.03 4.57 -90.75
C ILE A 1158 -65.81 4.93 -91.59
N THR A 1159 -65.23 6.11 -91.36
CA THR A 1159 -64.15 6.64 -92.20
C THR A 1159 -62.91 5.74 -92.12
N GLY A 1160 -62.52 5.15 -93.26
CA GLY A 1160 -61.35 4.27 -93.40
C GLY A 1160 -61.60 2.78 -93.15
N TYR A 1161 -62.85 2.37 -92.91
CA TYR A 1161 -63.24 0.98 -92.62
C TYR A 1161 -64.47 0.54 -93.42
N LYS A 1162 -64.48 -0.73 -93.81
CA LYS A 1162 -65.66 -1.45 -94.31
C LYS A 1162 -66.28 -2.25 -93.17
N VAL A 1163 -67.60 -2.20 -93.06
CA VAL A 1163 -68.34 -2.90 -92.01
C VAL A 1163 -68.96 -4.15 -92.58
N TYR A 1164 -68.79 -5.28 -91.90
CA TYR A 1164 -69.41 -6.56 -92.21
C TYR A 1164 -70.26 -7.03 -91.03
N THR A 1165 -71.40 -7.65 -91.31
CA THR A 1165 -72.28 -8.23 -90.30
C THR A 1165 -72.55 -9.70 -90.60
N ASN A 1166 -72.74 -10.49 -89.55
CA ASN A 1166 -73.12 -11.89 -89.64
C ASN A 1166 -73.88 -12.28 -88.36
N THR A 1167 -74.51 -13.45 -88.35
CA THR A 1167 -75.27 -13.96 -87.20
C THR A 1167 -74.76 -15.34 -86.81
N ASP A 1168 -74.50 -15.54 -85.52
CA ASP A 1168 -74.26 -16.87 -84.94
C ASP A 1168 -75.29 -17.11 -83.83
N GLY A 1169 -76.16 -18.11 -84.03
CA GLY A 1169 -77.32 -18.32 -83.15
C GLY A 1169 -78.28 -17.13 -83.10
N VAL A 1170 -78.42 -16.51 -81.92
CA VAL A 1170 -79.27 -15.31 -81.68
C VAL A 1170 -78.49 -14.00 -81.67
N HIS A 1171 -77.15 -14.07 -81.78
CA HIS A 1171 -76.28 -12.92 -81.68
C HIS A 1171 -75.94 -12.40 -83.08
N THR A 1172 -75.93 -11.08 -83.23
CA THR A 1172 -75.43 -10.41 -84.42
C THR A 1172 -74.04 -9.89 -84.12
N VAL A 1173 -73.06 -10.31 -84.91
CA VAL A 1173 -71.66 -9.87 -84.79
C VAL A 1173 -71.35 -8.81 -85.84
N THR A 1174 -70.54 -7.83 -85.47
CA THR A 1174 -70.08 -6.78 -86.39
C THR A 1174 -68.55 -6.80 -86.50
N LEU A 1175 -68.06 -6.71 -87.72
CA LEU A 1175 -66.65 -6.64 -88.03
C LEU A 1175 -66.34 -5.34 -88.79
N GLU A 1176 -65.43 -4.52 -88.28
CA GLU A 1176 -64.97 -3.30 -88.95
C GLU A 1176 -63.57 -3.54 -89.50
N VAL A 1177 -63.41 -3.66 -90.82
CA VAL A 1177 -62.13 -4.00 -91.46
C VAL A 1177 -61.55 -2.79 -92.17
N GLN A 1178 -60.30 -2.43 -91.89
CA GLN A 1178 -59.63 -1.28 -92.50
C GLN A 1178 -59.54 -1.41 -94.03
N ASP A 1179 -59.78 -0.31 -94.77
CA ASP A 1179 -59.92 -0.30 -96.24
C ASP A 1179 -58.75 -0.92 -97.02
N GLN A 1180 -57.57 -1.00 -96.39
CA GLN A 1180 -56.34 -1.48 -97.00
C GLN A 1180 -56.22 -3.02 -96.99
N VAL A 1181 -56.92 -3.70 -96.08
CA VAL A 1181 -56.93 -5.16 -95.94
C VAL A 1181 -57.72 -5.79 -97.08
N HIS A 1182 -57.17 -6.84 -97.70
CA HIS A 1182 -57.81 -7.53 -98.80
C HIS A 1182 -58.81 -8.58 -98.29
N VAL A 1183 -60.11 -8.27 -98.42
CA VAL A 1183 -61.22 -9.17 -98.08
C VAL A 1183 -61.64 -10.00 -99.29
N PHE A 1184 -61.75 -11.33 -99.13
CA PHE A 1184 -62.15 -12.25 -100.21
C PHE A 1184 -63.16 -13.35 -99.82
#